data_AF-A0A1B6J0P8-F1
#
_entry.id   AF-A0A1B6J0P8-F1
#
_cell.length_a   1.000
_cell.length_b   1.000
_cell.length_c   1.000
_cell.angle_alpha   90.00
_cell.angle_beta   90.00
_cell.angle_gamma   90.00
#
_symmetry.space_group_name_H-M   'P 1'
#
loop_
_entity.id
_entity.type
_entity.pdbx_description
1 polymer ?
#
loop_
_entity_poly.entity_id
_entity_poly.type
_entity_poly.pdbx_seq_one_letter_code
_entity_poly.pdbx_strand_id
1 'polypeptide(L)'
;YDHQNVALLLLDKGASPHATAKNGHTPLHIAARKNQMDIATTLLEYGGKANAESKAGFTPLHLSAQEGHTDMTSLLIEHQANVDHQAKNGLTPLHLCAQEDKVNVAAILVKNGANVNSVTKAGYTPLHVASHFGQLNMVRFLLENGANVDPSTGLGYTPLHQAAQQGHTLIITLLLKHKANPNAVTNNGQTALSIANKLGYISVIETLKVVTETTITTTTTTTIEEKYKVVAPEAMQETFMSDSEDDGGEDPMLSDQQQYRYMTVDDMKSLGDDSLKIDVTRDERGDHLRDSIAPGNELIISPHYLKEQYQANQASQANQSTTSIPDNVDIARTPMHVGKHHWKNFLVSFLVDARGGAMRGCRHSGVRVIVPPRKAASPMRVTCRYLRREKLIHPPPLGEGEALASRILELGPAGAKFLGPVIIEVPHFASLRGRERELVVLRCDNGTTWREHTLDANEEAVQEVLNESFQGEELRQLEDLQTSRITRIVTVDFPQYIAVVSRIRQELHAIGPEGGVVSSTAVPQVQALFPPNALTKKIRVGLQAQPIAPEVVSKLLGNRVAISPIVTVEPRRRKFHKPITLTIPVPTAANKGMINQYSGDAPTLRLLCSITGGNSRAQWEDVTGSTPLTFVKDCVSFTTTVSARFWLMDCRHVSNASNMASELYKEVSHVPFMAKFVVFAKRIDPMEARLRVFCMTDDREDKTLEHQEHFTEVAKSRDVEVLEDKSVFVEFAGNLVPITKSGDQLELSFKAFRENRLPFTVRVRDAEEKAMARILFMPDPKVARGEPCQMPICTLNITLPEDIIHEPTPSESDLYLIDKNYSFLRDHGLGNTETIHRADIRLSDICNLLSMDWEPLALELGLTQTDVELIKSEYRNNVRQQAMIMLRLWMQSKGGQATGNNLEKALKA
;
A
#
# COMPACT_ATOMS: atom_id res chain seq x y z
N TYR A 1 -30.22 11.18 -13.99
CA TYR A 1 -29.09 11.30 -14.95
C TYR A 1 -28.93 9.95 -15.63
N ASP A 2 -28.54 9.92 -16.89
CA ASP A 2 -28.38 8.67 -17.67
C ASP A 2 -29.68 7.90 -18.01
N HIS A 3 -30.66 8.60 -18.60
CA HIS A 3 -31.93 8.01 -19.05
C HIS A 3 -32.17 8.28 -20.54
N GLN A 4 -31.67 7.38 -21.41
CA GLN A 4 -31.78 7.50 -22.85
C GLN A 4 -33.24 7.67 -23.32
N ASN A 5 -34.18 6.90 -22.76
CA ASN A 5 -35.61 6.98 -23.13
C ASN A 5 -36.21 8.37 -22.89
N VAL A 6 -35.77 9.07 -21.85
CA VAL A 6 -36.22 10.44 -21.56
C VAL A 6 -35.58 11.42 -22.54
N ALA A 7 -34.29 11.25 -22.84
CA ALA A 7 -33.60 12.08 -23.83
C ALA A 7 -34.24 11.94 -25.22
N LEU A 8 -34.51 10.70 -25.65
CA LEU A 8 -35.23 10.38 -26.89
C LEU A 8 -36.61 11.03 -26.92
N LEU A 9 -37.41 10.86 -25.86
CA LEU A 9 -38.74 11.46 -25.77
C LEU A 9 -38.68 12.99 -25.88
N LEU A 10 -37.71 13.64 -25.24
CA LEU A 10 -37.56 15.10 -25.31
C LEU A 10 -37.19 15.55 -26.72
N LEU A 11 -36.26 14.86 -27.37
CA LEU A 11 -35.84 15.15 -28.76
C LEU A 11 -37.00 14.93 -29.75
N ASP A 12 -37.78 13.84 -29.59
CA ASP A 12 -38.99 13.57 -30.39
C ASP A 12 -40.08 14.63 -30.20
N LYS A 13 -40.13 15.25 -29.02
CA LYS A 13 -41.03 16.39 -28.73
C LYS A 13 -40.46 17.75 -29.16
N GLY A 14 -39.35 17.77 -29.90
CA GLY A 14 -38.76 18.97 -30.49
C GLY A 14 -37.75 19.70 -29.60
N ALA A 15 -37.23 19.08 -28.54
CA ALA A 15 -36.13 19.66 -27.78
C ALA A 15 -34.88 19.80 -28.67
N SER A 16 -34.17 20.93 -28.55
CA SER A 16 -32.98 21.16 -29.37
C SER A 16 -31.75 20.46 -28.78
N PRO A 17 -31.02 19.63 -29.54
CA PRO A 17 -29.74 19.06 -29.10
C PRO A 17 -28.61 20.10 -29.02
N HIS A 18 -28.89 21.33 -29.47
CA HIS A 18 -27.95 22.46 -29.49
C HIS A 18 -28.13 23.43 -28.31
N ALA A 19 -29.08 23.15 -27.41
CA ALA A 19 -29.29 24.01 -26.24
C ALA A 19 -28.00 24.11 -25.42
N THR A 20 -27.57 25.32 -25.08
CA THR A 20 -26.34 25.56 -24.30
C THR A 20 -26.68 26.02 -22.89
N ALA A 21 -25.94 25.51 -21.91
CA ALA A 21 -25.96 26.04 -20.55
C ALA A 21 -25.28 27.42 -20.47
N LYS A 22 -25.33 28.10 -19.31
CA LYS A 22 -24.72 29.43 -19.10
C LYS A 22 -23.22 29.47 -19.41
N ASN A 23 -22.50 28.35 -19.26
CA ASN A 23 -21.07 28.21 -19.58
C ASN A 23 -20.80 27.77 -21.03
N GLY A 24 -21.84 27.61 -21.86
CA GLY A 24 -21.74 27.22 -23.26
C GLY A 24 -21.77 25.71 -23.51
N HIS A 25 -21.86 24.87 -22.46
CA HIS A 25 -21.91 23.41 -22.64
C HIS A 25 -23.24 22.95 -23.22
N THR A 26 -23.19 22.18 -24.30
CA THR A 26 -24.35 21.47 -24.87
C THR A 26 -24.60 20.14 -24.14
N PRO A 27 -25.77 19.50 -24.29
CA PRO A 27 -26.01 18.14 -23.79
C PRO A 27 -24.91 17.15 -24.19
N LEU A 28 -24.35 17.30 -25.40
CA LEU A 28 -23.27 16.44 -25.89
C LEU A 28 -21.96 16.61 -25.10
N HIS A 29 -21.65 17.81 -24.59
CA HIS A 29 -20.50 18.00 -23.70
C HIS A 29 -20.64 17.22 -22.40
N ILE A 30 -21.85 17.26 -21.81
CA ILE A 30 -22.15 16.55 -20.56
C ILE A 30 -22.08 15.04 -20.78
N ALA A 31 -22.69 14.55 -21.88
CA ALA A 31 -22.65 13.14 -22.25
C ALA A 31 -21.22 12.65 -22.48
N ALA A 32 -20.40 13.43 -23.21
CA ALA A 32 -19.01 13.09 -23.48
C ALA A 32 -18.15 13.03 -22.21
N ARG A 33 -18.34 13.97 -21.26
CA ARG A 33 -17.62 13.97 -19.98
C ARG A 33 -18.01 12.79 -19.08
N LYS A 34 -19.32 12.49 -18.99
CA LYS A 34 -19.87 11.44 -18.12
C LYS A 34 -19.86 10.04 -18.75
N ASN A 35 -19.34 9.89 -19.97
CA ASN A 35 -19.29 8.66 -20.75
C ASN A 35 -20.67 8.02 -21.04
N GLN A 36 -21.67 8.84 -21.33
CA GLN A 36 -23.03 8.37 -21.64
C GLN A 36 -23.17 8.06 -23.13
N MET A 37 -22.69 6.88 -23.54
CA MET A 37 -22.59 6.48 -24.96
C MET A 37 -23.94 6.51 -25.69
N ASP A 38 -24.98 5.95 -25.08
CA ASP A 38 -26.29 5.83 -25.73
C ASP A 38 -26.96 7.20 -25.94
N ILE A 39 -26.80 8.10 -24.96
CA ILE A 39 -27.29 9.48 -25.04
C ILE A 39 -26.47 10.29 -26.06
N ALA A 40 -25.14 10.13 -26.08
CA ALA A 40 -24.29 10.80 -27.06
C ALA A 40 -24.63 10.38 -28.49
N THR A 41 -24.83 9.08 -28.72
CA THR A 41 -25.25 8.53 -30.03
C THR A 41 -26.58 9.13 -30.46
N THR A 42 -27.57 9.10 -29.56
CA THR A 42 -28.89 9.70 -29.81
C THR A 42 -28.77 11.20 -30.14
N LEU A 43 -27.98 11.96 -29.37
CA LEU A 43 -27.81 13.40 -29.60
C LEU A 43 -27.15 13.68 -30.96
N LEU A 44 -26.18 12.87 -31.37
CA LEU A 44 -25.51 12.98 -32.66
C LEU A 44 -26.44 12.63 -33.82
N GLU A 45 -27.27 11.58 -33.68
CA GLU A 45 -28.28 11.18 -34.68
C GLU A 45 -29.34 12.27 -34.90
N TYR A 46 -29.73 12.98 -33.85
CA TYR A 46 -30.66 14.12 -33.93
C TYR A 46 -29.97 15.44 -34.33
N GLY A 47 -28.75 15.38 -34.86
CA GLY A 47 -28.03 16.52 -35.43
C GLY A 47 -27.18 17.33 -34.45
N GLY A 48 -26.84 16.76 -33.29
CA GLY A 48 -25.90 17.35 -32.35
C GLY A 48 -24.52 17.56 -32.98
N LYS A 49 -23.91 18.73 -32.76
CA LYS A 49 -22.62 19.08 -33.34
C LYS A 49 -21.47 18.55 -32.49
N ALA A 50 -20.69 17.61 -33.02
CA ALA A 50 -19.51 17.06 -32.36
C ALA A 50 -18.41 18.11 -32.10
N ASN A 51 -18.39 19.20 -32.87
CA ASN A 51 -17.50 20.36 -32.71
C ASN A 51 -18.18 21.57 -32.05
N ALA A 52 -19.26 21.37 -31.29
CA ALA A 52 -19.84 22.47 -30.51
C ALA A 52 -18.79 22.99 -29.51
N GLU A 53 -18.68 24.31 -29.37
CA GLU A 53 -17.70 24.94 -28.47
C GLU A 53 -18.38 25.48 -27.21
N SER A 54 -17.78 25.24 -26.04
CA SER A 54 -18.12 25.94 -24.80
C SER A 54 -17.71 27.41 -24.87
N LYS A 55 -18.06 28.23 -23.85
CA LYS A 55 -17.59 29.62 -23.78
C LYS A 55 -16.05 29.72 -23.72
N ALA A 56 -15.34 28.70 -23.25
CA ALA A 56 -13.89 28.64 -23.25
C ALA A 56 -13.30 28.00 -24.53
N GLY A 57 -14.14 27.58 -25.48
CA GLY A 57 -13.72 26.94 -26.73
C GLY A 57 -13.45 25.43 -26.60
N PHE A 58 -13.82 24.78 -25.50
CA PHE A 58 -13.68 23.32 -25.39
C PHE A 58 -14.82 22.63 -26.15
N THR A 59 -14.50 21.54 -26.83
CA THR A 59 -15.47 20.68 -27.53
C THR A 59 -15.78 19.42 -26.73
N PRO A 60 -16.85 18.65 -27.05
CA PRO A 60 -17.10 17.35 -26.44
C PRO A 60 -15.87 16.41 -26.49
N LEU A 61 -15.09 16.46 -27.58
CA LEU A 61 -13.86 15.67 -27.74
C LEU A 61 -12.78 16.04 -26.72
N HIS A 62 -12.67 17.30 -26.32
CA HIS A 62 -11.75 17.71 -25.25
C HIS A 62 -12.10 17.05 -23.93
N LEU A 63 -13.39 17.00 -23.60
CA LEU A 63 -13.88 16.44 -22.34
C LEU A 63 -13.73 14.91 -22.32
N SER A 64 -14.03 14.21 -23.42
CA SER A 64 -13.80 12.76 -23.51
C SER A 64 -12.31 12.41 -23.43
N ALA A 65 -11.45 13.24 -24.04
CA ALA A 65 -10.00 13.08 -24.05
C ALA A 65 -9.35 13.26 -22.66
N GLN A 66 -9.82 14.23 -21.88
CA GLN A 66 -9.35 14.46 -20.52
C GLN A 66 -9.73 13.32 -19.56
N GLU A 67 -10.99 12.88 -19.60
CA GLU A 67 -11.49 11.84 -18.70
C GLU A 67 -10.98 10.44 -19.11
N GLY A 68 -10.59 10.27 -20.37
CA GLY A 68 -9.96 9.04 -20.89
C GLY A 68 -10.94 8.05 -21.53
N HIS A 69 -12.09 8.52 -22.01
CA HIS A 69 -13.14 7.69 -22.58
C HIS A 69 -12.85 7.33 -24.04
N THR A 70 -12.32 6.13 -24.28
CA THR A 70 -11.88 5.67 -25.61
C THR A 70 -13.01 5.54 -26.62
N ASP A 71 -14.11 4.94 -26.20
CA ASP A 71 -15.22 4.60 -27.09
C ASP A 71 -16.00 5.86 -27.47
N MET A 72 -16.22 6.75 -26.48
CA MET A 72 -16.81 8.07 -26.70
C MET A 72 -15.96 8.93 -27.63
N THR A 73 -14.63 8.91 -27.47
CA THR A 73 -13.71 9.64 -28.35
C THR A 73 -13.80 9.10 -29.78
N SER A 74 -13.87 7.77 -29.94
CA SER A 74 -14.04 7.15 -31.26
C SER A 74 -15.36 7.55 -31.92
N LEU A 75 -16.47 7.50 -31.17
CA LEU A 75 -17.79 7.93 -31.63
C LEU A 75 -17.79 9.40 -32.10
N LEU A 76 -17.19 10.30 -31.32
CA LEU A 76 -17.12 11.72 -31.67
C LEU A 76 -16.29 11.93 -32.95
N ILE A 77 -15.19 11.21 -33.12
CA ILE A 77 -14.35 11.28 -34.33
C ILE A 77 -15.08 10.72 -35.55
N GLU A 78 -15.81 9.61 -35.40
CA GLU A 78 -16.68 9.04 -36.45
C GLU A 78 -17.73 10.04 -36.93
N HIS A 79 -18.24 10.87 -36.02
CA HIS A 79 -19.13 12.00 -36.31
C HIS A 79 -18.39 13.32 -36.65
N GLN A 80 -17.19 13.22 -37.23
CA GLN A 80 -16.40 14.34 -37.77
C GLN A 80 -15.95 15.39 -36.73
N ALA A 81 -15.71 14.98 -35.48
CA ALA A 81 -15.01 15.84 -34.52
C ALA A 81 -13.58 16.15 -35.00
N ASN A 82 -13.18 17.41 -34.92
CA ASN A 82 -11.82 17.83 -35.27
C ASN A 82 -10.85 17.47 -34.13
N VAL A 83 -9.94 16.54 -34.40
CA VAL A 83 -8.95 16.02 -33.45
C VAL A 83 -7.93 17.06 -32.97
N ASP A 84 -7.70 18.11 -33.77
CA ASP A 84 -6.79 19.22 -33.47
C ASP A 84 -7.54 20.53 -33.17
N HIS A 85 -8.82 20.45 -32.81
CA HIS A 85 -9.57 21.64 -32.41
C HIS A 85 -8.86 22.34 -31.24
N GLN A 86 -8.65 23.65 -31.35
CA GLN A 86 -7.96 24.44 -30.33
C GLN A 86 -8.98 25.24 -29.52
N ALA A 87 -8.98 25.04 -28.21
CA ALA A 87 -9.72 25.89 -27.28
C ALA A 87 -9.19 27.33 -27.28
N LYS A 88 -9.85 28.26 -26.57
CA LYS A 88 -9.45 29.68 -26.59
C LYS A 88 -8.05 29.95 -26.05
N ASN A 89 -7.48 29.07 -25.23
CA ASN A 89 -6.09 29.13 -24.79
C ASN A 89 -5.11 28.39 -25.73
N GLY A 90 -5.61 27.68 -26.73
CA GLY A 90 -4.83 26.90 -27.68
C GLY A 90 -4.61 25.44 -27.26
N LEU A 91 -5.22 24.97 -26.16
CA LEU A 91 -5.22 23.55 -25.81
C LEU A 91 -5.96 22.73 -26.85
N THR A 92 -5.37 21.61 -27.26
CA THR A 92 -6.02 20.57 -28.08
C THR A 92 -6.41 19.37 -27.21
N PRO A 93 -7.26 18.44 -27.68
CA PRO A 93 -7.57 17.22 -26.94
C PRO A 93 -6.32 16.44 -26.51
N LEU A 94 -5.27 16.42 -27.33
CA LEU A 94 -4.01 15.75 -27.02
C LEU A 94 -3.26 16.39 -25.83
N HIS A 95 -3.36 17.71 -25.63
CA HIS A 95 -2.81 18.37 -24.45
C HIS A 95 -3.50 17.89 -23.16
N LEU A 96 -4.81 17.67 -23.21
CA LEU A 96 -5.58 17.18 -22.07
C LEU A 96 -5.28 15.71 -21.76
N CYS A 97 -5.11 14.88 -22.78
CA CYS A 97 -4.59 13.53 -22.58
C CYS A 97 -3.21 13.57 -21.90
N ALA A 98 -2.36 14.51 -22.31
CA ALA A 98 -1.02 14.67 -21.75
C ALA A 98 -0.99 15.20 -20.32
N GLN A 99 -2.02 15.91 -19.88
CA GLN A 99 -2.19 16.33 -18.50
C GLN A 99 -2.53 15.13 -17.58
N GLU A 100 -3.37 14.19 -18.03
CA GLU A 100 -3.98 13.12 -17.21
C GLU A 100 -3.47 11.69 -17.52
N ASP A 101 -2.36 11.55 -18.26
CA ASP A 101 -1.74 10.28 -18.72
C ASP A 101 -2.66 9.36 -19.54
N LYS A 102 -3.58 9.92 -20.34
CA LYS A 102 -4.55 9.14 -21.13
C LYS A 102 -3.99 8.62 -22.46
N VAL A 103 -2.98 7.74 -22.38
CA VAL A 103 -2.27 7.19 -23.56
C VAL A 103 -3.21 6.48 -24.54
N ASN A 104 -4.21 5.76 -24.05
CA ASN A 104 -5.16 5.04 -24.92
C ASN A 104 -5.96 5.98 -25.82
N VAL A 105 -6.41 7.13 -25.28
CA VAL A 105 -7.13 8.13 -26.08
C VAL A 105 -6.17 8.91 -26.99
N ALA A 106 -4.97 9.24 -26.50
CA ALA A 106 -3.92 9.84 -27.32
C ALA A 106 -3.57 8.97 -28.54
N ALA A 107 -3.50 7.64 -28.38
CA ALA A 107 -3.31 6.71 -29.49
C ALA A 107 -4.43 6.78 -30.53
N ILE A 108 -5.69 6.92 -30.10
CA ILE A 108 -6.83 7.09 -31.02
C ILE A 108 -6.74 8.44 -31.75
N LEU A 109 -6.41 9.53 -31.04
CA LEU A 109 -6.27 10.85 -31.64
C LEU A 109 -5.15 10.88 -32.68
N VAL A 110 -3.95 10.38 -32.35
CA VAL A 110 -2.80 10.34 -33.27
C VAL A 110 -3.07 9.44 -34.47
N LYS A 111 -3.72 8.28 -34.26
CA LYS A 111 -4.14 7.39 -35.36
C LYS A 111 -5.10 8.08 -36.34
N ASN A 112 -5.91 9.02 -35.85
CA ASN A 112 -6.84 9.82 -36.65
C ASN A 112 -6.23 11.17 -37.12
N GLY A 113 -4.91 11.30 -37.09
CA GLY A 113 -4.20 12.44 -37.68
C GLY A 113 -3.93 13.63 -36.76
N ALA A 114 -4.12 13.49 -35.44
CA ALA A 114 -3.81 14.57 -34.50
C ALA A 114 -2.32 14.96 -34.54
N ASN A 115 -2.05 16.26 -34.57
CA ASN A 115 -0.70 16.78 -34.57
C ASN A 115 -0.06 16.70 -33.17
N VAL A 116 0.90 15.79 -33.03
CA VAL A 116 1.68 15.54 -31.80
C VAL A 116 2.45 16.77 -31.32
N ASN A 117 2.77 17.69 -32.22
CA ASN A 117 3.55 18.91 -31.95
C ASN A 117 2.69 20.19 -31.93
N SER A 118 1.38 20.06 -31.73
CA SER A 118 0.49 21.22 -31.55
C SER A 118 1.00 22.14 -30.44
N VAL A 119 0.83 23.45 -30.61
CA VAL A 119 1.27 24.45 -29.63
C VAL A 119 0.10 25.26 -29.10
N THR A 120 0.09 25.54 -27.80
CA THR A 120 -0.85 26.49 -27.19
C THR A 120 -0.43 27.93 -27.46
N LYS A 121 -1.24 28.91 -27.04
CA LYS A 121 -0.91 30.35 -27.22
C LYS A 121 0.38 30.76 -26.51
N ALA A 122 0.72 30.12 -25.39
CA ALA A 122 1.97 30.34 -24.66
C ALA A 122 3.16 29.49 -25.21
N GLY A 123 2.93 28.69 -26.26
CA GLY A 123 3.96 27.87 -26.90
C GLY A 123 4.21 26.52 -26.23
N TYR A 124 3.30 26.04 -25.38
CA TYR A 124 3.41 24.70 -24.79
C TYR A 124 3.01 23.63 -25.81
N THR A 125 3.76 22.54 -25.85
CA THR A 125 3.40 21.32 -26.61
C THR A 125 2.85 20.25 -25.66
N PRO A 126 2.19 19.19 -26.16
CA PRO A 126 1.79 18.06 -25.31
C PRO A 126 2.96 17.46 -24.53
N LEU A 127 4.16 17.44 -25.12
CA LEU A 127 5.37 16.96 -24.44
C LEU A 127 5.77 17.85 -23.26
N HIS A 128 5.62 19.18 -23.37
CA HIS A 128 5.83 20.07 -22.22
C HIS A 128 4.83 19.79 -21.10
N VAL A 129 3.55 19.62 -21.44
CA VAL A 129 2.49 19.35 -20.46
C VAL A 129 2.75 18.03 -19.74
N ALA A 130 2.99 16.94 -20.48
CA ALA A 130 3.31 15.64 -19.90
C ALA A 130 4.57 15.69 -19.03
N SER A 131 5.60 16.45 -19.46
CA SER A 131 6.84 16.64 -18.69
C SER A 131 6.64 17.46 -17.42
N HIS A 132 5.66 18.37 -17.37
CA HIS A 132 5.31 19.10 -16.14
C HIS A 132 4.58 18.21 -15.14
N PHE A 133 3.54 17.51 -15.59
CA PHE A 133 2.66 16.74 -14.70
C PHE A 133 3.25 15.38 -14.30
N GLY A 134 4.41 14.99 -14.85
CA GLY A 134 5.08 13.75 -14.47
C GLY A 134 4.54 12.51 -15.19
N GLN A 135 3.87 12.70 -16.33
CA GLN A 135 3.17 11.63 -17.05
C GLN A 135 4.14 10.81 -17.93
N LEU A 136 4.86 9.89 -17.29
CA LEU A 136 5.93 9.09 -17.92
C LEU A 136 5.45 8.29 -19.14
N ASN A 137 4.28 7.65 -19.06
CA ASN A 137 3.77 6.83 -20.16
C ASN A 137 3.41 7.70 -21.36
N MET A 138 2.78 8.85 -21.13
CA MET A 138 2.52 9.82 -22.17
C MET A 138 3.81 10.37 -22.79
N VAL A 139 4.81 10.77 -22.00
CA VAL A 139 6.09 11.25 -22.54
C VAL A 139 6.70 10.22 -23.47
N ARG A 140 6.71 8.94 -23.06
CA ARG A 140 7.20 7.83 -23.89
C ARG A 140 6.38 7.69 -25.19
N PHE A 141 5.06 7.70 -25.09
CA PHE A 141 4.17 7.62 -26.25
C PHE A 141 4.41 8.78 -27.24
N LEU A 142 4.50 10.02 -26.76
CA LEU A 142 4.73 11.19 -27.60
C LEU A 142 6.09 11.12 -28.32
N LEU A 143 7.16 10.74 -27.60
CA LEU A 143 8.50 10.58 -28.19
C LEU A 143 8.56 9.46 -29.23
N GLU A 144 7.89 8.33 -28.97
CA GLU A 144 7.80 7.20 -29.92
C GLU A 144 7.01 7.58 -31.18
N ASN A 145 6.09 8.54 -31.09
CA ASN A 145 5.29 9.07 -32.21
C ASN A 145 5.86 10.36 -32.82
N GLY A 146 7.15 10.65 -32.62
CA GLY A 146 7.84 11.74 -33.32
C GLY A 146 7.62 13.15 -32.75
N ALA A 147 7.30 13.26 -31.45
CA ALA A 147 7.32 14.55 -30.78
C ALA A 147 8.72 15.19 -30.84
N ASN A 148 8.78 16.49 -31.12
CA ASN A 148 10.02 17.24 -31.02
C ASN A 148 10.48 17.27 -29.56
N VAL A 149 11.75 16.97 -29.31
CA VAL A 149 12.33 16.83 -27.98
C VAL A 149 12.72 18.18 -27.37
N ASP A 150 13.15 19.14 -28.20
CA ASP A 150 13.61 20.47 -27.78
C ASP A 150 12.75 21.64 -28.32
N PRO A 151 11.40 21.59 -28.30
CA PRO A 151 10.60 22.78 -28.58
C PRO A 151 10.78 23.79 -27.45
N SER A 152 10.78 25.09 -27.78
CA SER A 152 10.87 26.18 -26.80
C SER A 152 9.53 26.91 -26.68
N THR A 153 9.05 27.10 -25.45
CA THR A 153 7.88 27.97 -25.19
C THR A 153 8.19 29.44 -25.46
N GLY A 154 7.20 30.33 -25.36
CA GLY A 154 7.42 31.78 -25.49
C GLY A 154 8.44 32.37 -24.49
N LEU A 155 8.69 31.67 -23.37
CA LEU A 155 9.69 32.04 -22.36
C LEU A 155 11.03 31.28 -22.51
N GLY A 156 11.19 30.48 -23.58
CA GLY A 156 12.40 29.70 -23.84
C GLY A 156 12.51 28.40 -23.03
N TYR A 157 11.43 27.94 -22.38
CA TYR A 157 11.47 26.67 -21.64
C TYR A 157 11.35 25.50 -22.61
N THR A 158 12.14 24.45 -22.39
CA THR A 158 12.03 23.17 -23.10
C THR A 158 11.35 22.12 -22.21
N PRO A 159 10.91 20.97 -22.75
CA PRO A 159 10.34 19.89 -21.93
C PRO A 159 11.31 19.44 -20.82
N LEU A 160 12.62 19.47 -21.09
CA LEU A 160 13.66 19.17 -20.11
C LEU A 160 13.68 20.18 -18.95
N HIS A 161 13.53 21.48 -19.23
CA HIS A 161 13.38 22.51 -18.19
C HIS A 161 12.13 22.26 -17.35
N GLN A 162 11.02 21.87 -17.98
CA GLN A 162 9.76 21.62 -17.30
C GLN A 162 9.81 20.41 -16.37
N ALA A 163 10.45 19.33 -16.81
CA ALA A 163 10.70 18.15 -15.98
C ALA A 163 11.67 18.47 -14.82
N ALA A 164 12.72 19.27 -15.07
CA ALA A 164 13.66 19.71 -14.04
C ALA A 164 13.01 20.63 -13.00
N GLN A 165 12.07 21.50 -13.42
CA GLN A 165 11.31 22.38 -12.53
C GLN A 165 10.37 21.62 -11.59
N GLN A 166 10.00 20.37 -11.91
CA GLN A 166 9.09 19.55 -11.11
C GLN A 166 9.78 18.37 -10.41
N GLY A 167 11.08 18.16 -10.66
CA GLY A 167 11.84 17.09 -10.03
C GLY A 167 11.66 15.71 -10.69
N HIS A 168 11.17 15.64 -11.93
CA HIS A 168 10.81 14.35 -12.58
C HIS A 168 12.03 13.65 -13.23
N THR A 169 12.85 12.99 -12.41
CA THR A 169 14.12 12.35 -12.83
C THR A 169 13.98 11.32 -13.96
N LEU A 170 12.92 10.50 -13.95
CA LEU A 170 12.70 9.47 -14.97
C LEU A 170 12.39 10.08 -16.35
N ILE A 171 11.63 11.18 -16.38
CA ILE A 171 11.30 11.90 -17.60
C ILE A 171 12.56 12.58 -18.15
N ILE A 172 13.40 13.16 -17.28
CA ILE A 172 14.68 13.75 -17.67
C ILE A 172 15.58 12.69 -18.33
N THR A 173 15.70 11.51 -17.73
CA THR A 173 16.48 10.41 -18.29
C THR A 173 15.94 9.99 -19.67
N LEU A 174 14.61 9.94 -19.81
CA LEU A 174 13.96 9.58 -21.07
C LEU A 174 14.17 10.64 -22.17
N LEU A 175 14.04 11.93 -21.83
CA LEU A 175 14.30 13.05 -22.74
C LEU A 175 15.77 13.06 -23.20
N LEU A 176 16.72 12.89 -22.26
CA LEU A 176 18.15 12.81 -22.57
C LEU A 176 18.47 11.60 -23.48
N LYS A 177 17.83 10.45 -23.25
CA LYS A 177 17.96 9.28 -24.13
C LYS A 177 17.50 9.58 -25.56
N HIS A 178 16.50 10.44 -25.73
CA HIS A 178 16.02 10.93 -27.03
C HIS A 178 16.79 12.17 -27.54
N LYS A 179 18.01 12.42 -27.03
CA LYS A 179 18.92 13.50 -27.45
C LYS A 179 18.42 14.92 -27.15
N ALA A 180 17.65 15.12 -26.07
CA ALA A 180 17.34 16.45 -25.56
C ALA A 180 18.63 17.23 -25.25
N ASN A 181 18.69 18.51 -25.62
CA ASN A 181 19.85 19.35 -25.34
C ASN A 181 19.93 19.76 -23.86
N PRO A 182 20.90 19.24 -23.07
CA PRO A 182 21.01 19.55 -21.64
C PRO A 182 21.49 20.99 -21.38
N ASN A 183 22.14 21.62 -22.36
CA ASN A 183 22.69 22.96 -22.27
C ASN A 183 21.75 24.03 -22.86
N ALA A 184 20.52 23.67 -23.21
CA ALA A 184 19.51 24.64 -23.61
C ALA A 184 19.29 25.66 -22.48
N VAL A 185 19.08 26.92 -22.83
CA VAL A 185 18.86 28.01 -21.88
C VAL A 185 17.49 28.65 -22.11
N THR A 186 16.83 29.02 -21.03
CA THR A 186 15.63 29.87 -21.07
C THR A 186 15.98 31.29 -21.49
N ASN A 187 14.96 32.12 -21.78
CA ASN A 187 15.18 33.55 -22.10
C ASN A 187 15.89 34.31 -20.95
N ASN A 188 15.84 33.77 -19.73
CA ASN A 188 16.52 34.31 -18.55
C ASN A 188 17.95 33.74 -18.37
N GLY A 189 18.47 33.03 -19.36
CA GLY A 189 19.82 32.44 -19.34
C GLY A 189 19.98 31.23 -18.41
N GLN A 190 18.88 30.61 -17.98
CA GLN A 190 18.94 29.48 -17.03
C GLN A 190 18.90 28.15 -17.77
N THR A 191 19.82 27.24 -17.45
CA THR A 191 19.78 25.85 -17.87
C THR A 191 18.87 25.02 -16.97
N ALA A 192 18.45 23.83 -17.43
CA ALA A 192 17.67 22.88 -16.62
C ALA A 192 18.38 22.53 -15.29
N LEU A 193 19.73 22.41 -15.32
CA LEU A 193 20.54 22.19 -14.11
C LEU A 193 20.49 23.40 -13.16
N SER A 194 20.52 24.63 -13.67
CA SER A 194 20.40 25.85 -12.85
C SER A 194 19.06 25.90 -12.12
N ILE A 195 17.96 25.55 -12.81
CA ILE A 195 16.61 25.49 -12.22
C ILE A 195 16.54 24.42 -11.13
N ALA A 196 17.04 23.21 -11.41
CA ALA A 196 17.06 22.12 -10.43
C ALA A 196 17.88 22.46 -9.19
N ASN A 197 19.02 23.14 -9.34
CA ASN A 197 19.83 23.64 -8.22
C ASN A 197 19.08 24.66 -7.37
N LYS A 198 18.38 25.63 -7.98
CA LYS A 198 17.60 26.64 -7.25
C LYS A 198 16.42 26.04 -6.47
N LEU A 199 15.82 24.97 -7.00
CA LEU A 199 14.69 24.28 -6.37
C LEU A 199 15.10 23.14 -5.42
N GLY A 200 16.38 22.74 -5.42
CA GLY A 200 16.91 21.73 -4.49
C GLY A 200 16.63 20.27 -4.87
N TYR A 201 16.38 19.96 -6.16
CA TYR A 201 16.11 18.59 -6.60
C TYR A 201 17.40 17.78 -6.81
N ILE A 202 17.92 17.20 -5.74
CA ILE A 202 19.22 16.49 -5.68
C ILE A 202 19.37 15.43 -6.78
N SER A 203 18.40 14.52 -6.92
CA SER A 203 18.47 13.44 -7.93
C SER A 203 18.48 13.98 -9.37
N VAL A 204 17.78 15.09 -9.63
CA VAL A 204 17.81 15.74 -10.94
C VAL A 204 19.17 16.39 -11.19
N ILE A 205 19.72 17.06 -10.18
CA ILE A 205 21.06 17.68 -10.24
C ILE A 205 22.11 16.62 -10.57
N GLU A 206 22.09 15.47 -9.90
CA GLU A 206 23.01 14.36 -10.18
C GLU A 206 22.89 13.86 -11.62
N THR A 207 21.67 13.64 -12.12
CA THR A 207 21.47 13.18 -13.51
C THR A 207 21.91 14.20 -14.56
N LEU A 208 21.63 15.50 -14.36
CA LEU A 208 21.97 16.54 -15.32
C LEU A 208 23.46 16.93 -15.26
N LYS A 209 24.09 16.89 -14.09
CA LYS A 209 25.50 17.26 -13.90
C LYS A 209 26.46 16.39 -14.73
N VAL A 210 26.09 15.13 -14.99
CA VAL A 210 26.90 14.20 -15.78
C VAL A 210 26.91 14.57 -17.27
N VAL A 211 25.85 15.21 -17.77
CA VAL A 211 25.64 15.48 -19.20
C VAL A 211 25.77 16.95 -19.59
N THR A 212 25.65 17.89 -18.64
CA THR A 212 25.83 19.33 -18.92
C THR A 212 27.31 19.72 -18.90
N GLU A 213 27.76 20.47 -19.90
CA GLU A 213 29.09 21.08 -19.87
C GLU A 213 29.08 22.22 -18.86
N THR A 214 29.80 22.06 -17.75
CA THR A 214 30.04 23.15 -16.81
C THR A 214 30.99 24.17 -17.44
N THR A 215 30.46 25.08 -18.25
CA THR A 215 31.12 26.38 -18.43
C THR A 215 31.01 27.13 -17.12
N ILE A 216 32.14 27.24 -16.42
CA ILE A 216 32.30 28.12 -15.26
C ILE A 216 32.20 29.55 -15.81
N THR A 217 30.99 30.05 -16.02
CA THR A 217 30.77 31.48 -16.19
C THR A 217 30.72 32.06 -14.79
N THR A 218 31.85 32.65 -14.38
CA THR A 218 31.99 33.43 -13.16
C THR A 218 31.13 34.69 -13.27
N THR A 219 29.80 34.56 -13.19
CA THR A 219 28.91 35.69 -13.04
C THR A 219 28.71 35.91 -11.54
N THR A 220 29.54 36.80 -11.00
CA THR A 220 29.33 37.48 -9.72
C THR A 220 27.88 37.93 -9.65
N THR A 221 27.03 37.18 -8.94
CA THR A 221 25.65 37.58 -8.69
C THR A 221 25.48 37.64 -7.18
N THR A 222 25.53 38.88 -6.72
CA THR A 222 25.02 39.37 -5.44
C THR A 222 23.87 38.52 -4.92
N THR A 223 24.01 38.10 -3.66
CA THR A 223 22.94 37.59 -2.79
C THR A 223 21.75 38.56 -2.82
N ILE A 224 20.79 38.28 -3.69
CA ILE A 224 19.42 38.74 -3.58
C ILE A 224 18.60 37.46 -3.61
N GLU A 225 17.99 37.14 -2.47
CA GLU A 225 17.09 35.99 -2.29
C GLU A 225 15.78 36.20 -3.07
N GLU A 226 15.86 36.25 -4.41
CA GLU A 226 14.66 36.20 -5.25
C GLU A 226 14.15 34.76 -5.32
N LYS A 227 13.02 34.51 -4.65
CA LYS A 227 12.27 33.26 -4.70
C LYS A 227 11.96 32.91 -6.17
N TYR A 228 12.56 31.83 -6.68
CA TYR A 228 12.32 31.37 -8.04
C TYR A 228 10.83 31.05 -8.24
N LYS A 229 10.19 31.72 -9.22
CA LYS A 229 8.77 31.51 -9.55
C LYS A 229 8.63 30.37 -10.55
N VAL A 230 7.96 29.30 -10.13
CA VAL A 230 7.63 28.13 -10.96
C VAL A 230 6.70 28.55 -12.11
N VAL A 231 7.05 28.19 -13.35
CA VAL A 231 6.26 28.48 -14.55
C VAL A 231 5.46 27.23 -14.96
N ALA A 232 4.14 27.26 -14.86
CA ALA A 232 3.27 26.12 -15.19
C ALA A 232 2.66 26.26 -16.61
N PRO A 233 2.41 25.15 -17.33
CA PRO A 233 1.62 25.14 -18.55
C PRO A 233 0.17 25.53 -18.29
N GLU A 234 -0.54 25.98 -19.33
CA GLU A 234 -1.98 26.21 -19.27
C GLU A 234 -2.70 24.89 -18.97
N ALA A 235 -3.56 24.87 -17.95
CA ALA A 235 -4.40 23.72 -17.59
C ALA A 235 -5.87 24.03 -17.86
N MET A 236 -6.71 23.00 -18.00
CA MET A 236 -8.16 23.22 -18.05
C MET A 236 -8.66 23.67 -16.67
N GLN A 237 -9.10 24.93 -16.57
CA GLN A 237 -9.82 25.47 -15.42
C GLN A 237 -11.28 25.69 -15.79
N GLU A 238 -12.08 24.64 -15.68
CA GLU A 238 -13.55 24.76 -15.69
C GLU A 238 -14.13 23.98 -14.50
N THR A 239 -14.66 24.73 -13.52
CA THR A 239 -15.61 24.21 -12.55
C THR A 239 -16.93 23.94 -13.27
N PHE A 240 -17.19 22.68 -13.59
CA PHE A 240 -18.58 22.28 -13.86
C PHE A 240 -19.37 22.47 -12.58
N MET A 241 -20.61 22.94 -12.71
CA MET A 241 -21.53 23.22 -11.61
C MET A 241 -21.30 22.21 -10.48
N SER A 242 -20.82 22.70 -9.33
CA SER A 242 -21.00 21.98 -8.09
C SER A 242 -22.50 21.75 -7.97
N ASP A 243 -22.95 20.53 -7.64
CA ASP A 243 -24.37 20.21 -7.40
C ASP A 243 -24.95 20.98 -6.17
N SER A 244 -24.36 22.10 -5.76
CA SER A 244 -24.58 22.75 -4.47
C SER A 244 -24.61 24.28 -4.44
N GLU A 245 -24.63 25.01 -5.56
CA GLU A 245 -24.72 26.50 -5.50
C GLU A 245 -25.71 27.06 -6.52
N ASP A 246 -26.95 27.19 -6.07
CA ASP A 246 -27.93 28.16 -6.57
C ASP A 246 -27.82 29.40 -5.67
N ASP A 247 -27.06 30.41 -6.10
CA ASP A 247 -27.38 31.79 -5.72
C ASP A 247 -27.00 32.76 -6.85
N GLY A 248 -27.88 33.72 -7.08
CA GLY A 248 -27.81 34.64 -8.21
C GLY A 248 -26.92 35.85 -7.96
N GLY A 249 -26.23 36.33 -9.01
CA GLY A 249 -25.60 37.64 -9.03
C GLY A 249 -24.68 37.83 -10.24
N GLU A 250 -24.97 38.85 -11.06
CA GLU A 250 -24.20 39.26 -12.25
C GLU A 250 -22.95 40.08 -11.87
N ASP A 251 -21.76 39.68 -12.39
CA ASP A 251 -20.60 40.41 -12.96
C ASP A 251 -20.11 41.80 -12.43
N PRO A 252 -18.89 42.31 -12.77
CA PRO A 252 -17.69 41.69 -13.37
C PRO A 252 -16.32 42.16 -12.75
N MET A 253 -15.22 41.62 -13.27
CA MET A 253 -13.84 42.17 -13.28
C MET A 253 -13.06 42.24 -11.96
N LEU A 254 -12.17 41.26 -11.73
CA LEU A 254 -10.89 41.47 -11.03
C LEU A 254 -9.81 40.55 -11.61
N SER A 255 -8.63 41.15 -11.77
CA SER A 255 -7.48 40.76 -12.57
C SER A 255 -6.68 39.54 -12.10
N ASP A 256 -6.28 38.68 -13.04
CA ASP A 256 -4.95 38.12 -13.37
C ASP A 256 -3.82 37.93 -12.32
N GLN A 257 -4.06 37.95 -11.00
CA GLN A 257 -2.95 37.83 -10.03
C GLN A 257 -3.17 36.92 -8.83
N GLN A 258 -4.25 36.13 -8.76
CA GLN A 258 -4.42 35.17 -7.67
C GLN A 258 -5.08 33.87 -8.14
N GLN A 259 -4.27 32.87 -8.49
CA GLN A 259 -4.62 31.47 -8.28
C GLN A 259 -3.39 30.54 -8.40
N TYR A 260 -3.35 29.56 -7.50
CA TYR A 260 -2.26 28.65 -7.09
C TYR A 260 -1.24 29.21 -6.09
N ARG A 261 -1.73 29.64 -4.93
CA ARG A 261 -0.97 29.51 -3.67
C ARG A 261 -1.32 28.15 -3.07
N TYR A 262 -0.37 27.22 -3.03
CA TYR A 262 -0.49 26.06 -2.15
C TYR A 262 -0.68 26.57 -0.72
N MET A 263 -1.76 26.16 -0.04
CA MET A 263 -1.95 26.47 1.38
C MET A 263 -0.74 25.91 2.15
N THR A 264 -0.04 26.80 2.83
CA THR A 264 0.98 26.40 3.80
C THR A 264 0.31 25.89 5.07
N VAL A 265 1.06 25.10 5.84
CA VAL A 265 0.59 24.42 7.07
C VAL A 265 -0.01 25.40 8.12
N ASP A 266 0.31 26.69 8.02
CA ASP A 266 -0.22 27.74 8.90
C ASP A 266 -1.66 28.17 8.59
N ASP A 267 -2.19 27.92 7.37
CA ASP A 267 -3.54 28.35 6.97
C ASP A 267 -4.64 27.34 7.37
N MET A 268 -4.27 26.13 7.84
CA MET A 268 -5.22 25.10 8.30
C MET A 268 -5.77 25.33 9.71
N LYS A 269 -5.32 26.37 10.43
CA LYS A 269 -5.73 26.63 11.82
C LYS A 269 -6.89 27.62 11.97
N SER A 270 -7.45 28.17 10.89
CA SER A 270 -8.33 29.36 10.98
C SER A 270 -9.78 29.19 10.56
N LEU A 271 -10.31 27.98 10.32
CA LEU A 271 -11.72 27.83 9.94
C LEU A 271 -12.52 27.01 10.96
N GLY A 272 -13.47 27.72 11.58
CA GLY A 272 -14.37 27.25 12.62
C GLY A 272 -15.54 26.42 12.08
N ASP A 273 -16.15 25.74 13.05
CA ASP A 273 -17.31 24.85 13.01
C ASP A 273 -18.59 25.55 12.55
N ASP A 274 -19.23 25.04 11.50
CA ASP A 274 -20.61 25.36 11.12
C ASP A 274 -21.40 24.07 10.87
N SER A 275 -21.94 23.52 11.95
CA SER A 275 -22.81 22.34 11.96
C SER A 275 -24.27 22.75 12.14
N LEU A 276 -25.11 22.69 11.09
CA LEU A 276 -26.57 22.73 11.24
C LEU A 276 -27.32 21.57 10.52
N LYS A 277 -27.98 20.82 11.41
CA LYS A 277 -29.13 19.88 11.39
C LYS A 277 -30.00 19.77 10.13
N ILE A 278 -30.20 18.52 9.66
CA ILE A 278 -31.32 18.13 8.79
C ILE A 278 -32.16 17.04 9.47
N ASP A 279 -33.46 17.28 9.43
CA ASP A 279 -34.57 16.55 10.03
C ASP A 279 -34.93 15.29 9.21
N VAL A 280 -35.19 14.19 9.90
CA VAL A 280 -35.48 12.85 9.34
C VAL A 280 -36.91 12.49 9.69
N THR A 281 -37.86 13.07 8.97
CA THR A 281 -39.24 12.55 8.93
C THR A 281 -39.78 12.66 7.50
N ARG A 282 -39.76 11.54 6.77
CA ARG A 282 -40.82 11.10 5.84
C ARG A 282 -40.43 9.79 5.15
N ASP A 283 -41.03 8.71 5.65
CA ASP A 283 -41.22 7.45 4.94
C ASP A 283 -42.40 7.59 3.97
N GLU A 284 -42.26 7.16 2.71
CA GLU A 284 -43.40 6.67 1.91
C GLU A 284 -43.00 5.42 1.11
N ARG A 285 -43.75 4.34 1.36
CA ARG A 285 -43.81 3.06 0.64
C ARG A 285 -44.66 3.19 -0.62
N GLY A 286 -44.44 2.33 -1.62
CA GLY A 286 -45.41 2.09 -2.70
C GLY A 286 -44.98 0.99 -3.68
N ASP A 287 -45.70 -0.14 -3.63
CA ASP A 287 -45.62 -1.33 -4.49
C ASP A 287 -45.91 -1.05 -5.99
N HIS A 288 -45.54 -1.98 -6.89
CA HIS A 288 -46.51 -2.82 -7.63
C HIS A 288 -45.84 -3.79 -8.63
N LEU A 289 -46.47 -4.97 -8.71
CA LEU A 289 -46.14 -6.16 -9.50
C LEU A 289 -47.01 -6.20 -10.78
N ARG A 290 -46.58 -7.05 -11.74
CA ARG A 290 -47.32 -7.75 -12.83
C ARG A 290 -47.43 -7.10 -14.22
N ASP A 291 -46.95 -7.82 -15.25
CA ASP A 291 -47.83 -8.49 -16.22
C ASP A 291 -47.11 -9.55 -17.08
N SER A 292 -47.87 -10.55 -17.54
CA SER A 292 -47.46 -11.72 -18.33
C SER A 292 -48.33 -11.82 -19.58
N ILE A 293 -47.77 -12.05 -20.79
CA ILE A 293 -48.50 -12.63 -21.95
C ILE A 293 -47.49 -13.41 -22.86
N ALA A 294 -47.86 -14.65 -23.25
CA ALA A 294 -47.24 -15.51 -24.29
C ALA A 294 -47.76 -15.16 -25.72
N PRO A 295 -47.34 -15.78 -26.86
CA PRO A 295 -47.51 -17.22 -27.24
C PRO A 295 -46.23 -17.83 -27.91
N GLY A 296 -45.97 -19.15 -27.97
CA GLY A 296 -46.62 -20.24 -28.76
C GLY A 296 -46.05 -20.29 -30.21
N ASN A 297 -45.62 -21.39 -30.86
CA ASN A 297 -45.64 -22.83 -30.59
C ASN A 297 -44.67 -23.60 -31.56
N GLU A 298 -44.06 -24.69 -31.05
CA GLU A 298 -43.80 -26.04 -31.63
C GLU A 298 -43.04 -26.30 -32.96
N LEU A 299 -42.03 -27.20 -32.91
CA LEU A 299 -42.14 -28.60 -33.36
C LEU A 299 -40.94 -29.47 -32.91
N ILE A 300 -41.26 -30.69 -32.48
CA ILE A 300 -40.38 -31.78 -32.00
C ILE A 300 -39.99 -32.68 -33.19
N ILE A 301 -38.78 -33.29 -33.18
CA ILE A 301 -38.46 -34.72 -33.50
C ILE A 301 -36.93 -34.92 -33.65
N SER A 302 -36.40 -35.93 -32.96
CA SER A 302 -35.16 -36.72 -33.25
C SER A 302 -35.61 -38.20 -33.38
N PRO A 303 -34.82 -39.23 -33.81
CA PRO A 303 -33.39 -39.32 -34.24
C PRO A 303 -33.10 -40.28 -35.46
N HIS A 304 -31.79 -40.47 -35.78
CA HIS A 304 -31.09 -41.72 -36.25
C HIS A 304 -30.61 -41.97 -37.73
N TYR A 305 -29.31 -42.35 -37.82
CA TYR A 305 -28.57 -43.33 -38.70
C TYR A 305 -27.87 -42.99 -40.07
N LEU A 306 -26.67 -43.63 -40.22
CA LEU A 306 -25.75 -43.96 -41.36
C LEU A 306 -24.45 -43.10 -41.49
N LYS A 307 -23.19 -43.55 -41.28
CA LYS A 307 -22.33 -44.67 -41.82
C LYS A 307 -22.34 -44.72 -43.37
N GLU A 308 -21.25 -44.82 -44.15
CA GLU A 308 -19.80 -45.05 -43.97
C GLU A 308 -19.11 -44.91 -45.37
N GLN A 309 -17.76 -44.92 -45.38
CA GLN A 309 -16.82 -45.34 -46.46
C GLN A 309 -16.34 -44.36 -47.55
N TYR A 310 -15.02 -44.17 -47.67
CA TYR A 310 -14.16 -45.01 -48.55
C TYR A 310 -12.66 -44.99 -48.14
N GLN A 311 -12.01 -46.15 -48.28
CA GLN A 311 -10.59 -46.47 -48.04
C GLN A 311 -9.83 -46.67 -49.37
N ALA A 312 -8.51 -46.48 -49.37
CA ALA A 312 -7.43 -47.34 -49.95
C ALA A 312 -6.04 -46.67 -49.70
N ASN A 313 -5.09 -47.17 -48.89
CA ASN A 313 -4.10 -48.27 -49.07
C ASN A 313 -3.21 -48.12 -50.34
N GLN A 314 -1.86 -48.10 -50.33
CA GLN A 314 -0.84 -48.81 -49.52
C GLN A 314 0.59 -48.18 -49.56
N ALA A 315 1.31 -48.35 -48.43
CA ALA A 315 2.75 -48.59 -48.16
C ALA A 315 3.88 -47.74 -48.82
N SER A 316 4.87 -47.22 -48.09
CA SER A 316 5.86 -48.03 -47.34
C SER A 316 6.62 -47.32 -46.19
N GLN A 317 6.65 -48.00 -45.03
CA GLN A 317 7.71 -48.19 -44.03
C GLN A 317 8.44 -46.99 -43.36
N ALA A 318 8.16 -46.76 -42.06
CA ALA A 318 9.04 -47.16 -40.94
C ALA A 318 8.39 -46.86 -39.57
N ASN A 319 8.22 -47.93 -38.78
CA ASN A 319 7.82 -48.10 -37.38
C ASN A 319 8.29 -47.00 -36.37
N GLN A 320 7.64 -46.69 -35.24
CA GLN A 320 6.82 -47.53 -34.33
C GLN A 320 6.16 -46.64 -33.25
N SER A 321 4.83 -46.74 -33.03
CA SER A 321 4.20 -46.66 -31.69
C SER A 321 2.70 -46.98 -31.73
N THR A 322 2.20 -47.43 -30.58
CA THR A 322 0.80 -47.43 -30.11
C THR A 322 -0.09 -48.65 -30.39
N THR A 323 -0.23 -49.48 -29.34
CA THR A 323 -1.41 -50.31 -29.11
C THR A 323 -2.26 -49.63 -28.04
N SER A 324 -3.54 -49.48 -28.34
CA SER A 324 -4.63 -48.91 -27.56
C SER A 324 -4.87 -49.56 -26.19
N ILE A 325 -5.15 -48.74 -25.18
CA ILE A 325 -5.77 -49.12 -23.89
C ILE A 325 -7.01 -48.21 -23.70
N PRO A 326 -8.14 -48.69 -23.12
CA PRO A 326 -9.45 -48.04 -23.19
C PRO A 326 -9.61 -46.82 -22.26
N ASP A 327 -10.49 -45.90 -22.67
CA ASP A 327 -10.92 -44.66 -21.97
C ASP A 327 -11.79 -44.92 -20.71
N ASN A 328 -11.26 -45.68 -19.74
CA ASN A 328 -11.86 -45.74 -18.40
C ASN A 328 -11.12 -44.77 -17.48
N VAL A 329 -11.74 -43.64 -17.14
CA VAL A 329 -11.27 -42.81 -16.03
C VAL A 329 -11.57 -43.54 -14.73
N ASP A 330 -10.52 -44.05 -14.11
CA ASP A 330 -10.56 -44.73 -12.82
C ASP A 330 -11.12 -43.81 -11.73
N ILE A 331 -12.28 -44.17 -11.17
CA ILE A 331 -13.00 -43.45 -10.10
C ILE A 331 -12.25 -43.55 -8.74
N ALA A 332 -11.15 -44.31 -8.67
CA ALA A 332 -10.32 -44.47 -7.48
C ALA A 332 -9.24 -43.39 -7.27
N ARG A 333 -9.28 -42.23 -7.96
CA ARG A 333 -8.37 -41.12 -7.66
C ARG A 333 -8.86 -40.32 -6.45
N THR A 334 -8.08 -40.38 -5.38
CA THR A 334 -8.22 -39.56 -4.17
C THR A 334 -8.28 -38.06 -4.50
N PRO A 335 -8.80 -37.19 -3.58
CA PRO A 335 -8.54 -35.75 -3.64
C PRO A 335 -7.09 -35.48 -4.00
N MET A 336 -6.76 -34.31 -4.57
CA MET A 336 -5.37 -33.91 -4.87
C MET A 336 -4.53 -33.82 -3.57
N HIS A 337 -4.20 -34.98 -3.00
CA HIS A 337 -3.33 -35.29 -1.88
C HIS A 337 -2.38 -36.33 -2.45
N VAL A 338 -1.15 -35.90 -2.75
CA VAL A 338 -0.10 -36.83 -3.13
C VAL A 338 0.48 -37.36 -1.83
N GLY A 339 0.17 -38.62 -1.52
CA GLY A 339 0.69 -39.32 -0.35
C GLY A 339 2.22 -39.35 -0.31
N LYS A 340 2.73 -39.42 0.93
CA LYS A 340 4.13 -39.44 1.38
C LYS A 340 4.87 -38.08 1.33
N HIS A 341 4.70 -37.35 2.44
CA HIS A 341 5.58 -36.30 2.98
C HIS A 341 5.62 -34.91 2.34
N HIS A 342 4.86 -34.58 1.28
CA HIS A 342 5.02 -33.28 0.62
C HIS A 342 3.69 -32.60 0.23
N TRP A 343 3.34 -31.53 0.96
CA TRP A 343 2.26 -30.59 0.59
C TRP A 343 2.60 -29.90 -0.74
N LYS A 344 1.63 -29.81 -1.67
CA LYS A 344 1.79 -28.94 -2.85
C LYS A 344 1.58 -27.48 -2.44
N ASN A 345 2.55 -26.63 -2.79
CA ASN A 345 2.51 -25.23 -2.43
C ASN A 345 1.96 -24.37 -3.60
N PHE A 346 1.24 -23.29 -3.31
CA PHE A 346 0.80 -22.31 -4.32
C PHE A 346 1.34 -20.90 -4.02
N LEU A 347 1.71 -20.13 -5.04
CA LEU A 347 2.19 -18.75 -4.83
C LEU A 347 1.03 -17.77 -4.60
N VAL A 348 -0.01 -17.87 -5.43
CA VAL A 348 -1.18 -16.96 -5.44
C VAL A 348 -2.46 -17.70 -5.86
N SER A 349 -2.38 -18.71 -6.73
CA SER A 349 -3.57 -19.44 -7.19
C SER A 349 -3.29 -20.90 -7.53
N PHE A 350 -4.33 -21.73 -7.56
CA PHE A 350 -4.30 -23.13 -7.96
C PHE A 350 -5.64 -23.55 -8.59
N LEU A 351 -5.65 -24.66 -9.34
CA LEU A 351 -6.87 -25.24 -9.88
C LEU A 351 -7.44 -26.29 -8.92
N VAL A 352 -8.75 -26.24 -8.70
CA VAL A 352 -9.49 -27.23 -7.93
C VAL A 352 -10.65 -27.75 -8.77
N ASP A 353 -10.96 -29.03 -8.66
CA ASP A 353 -12.12 -29.66 -9.31
C ASP A 353 -12.92 -30.47 -8.30
N ALA A 354 -13.90 -31.26 -8.77
CA ALA A 354 -14.76 -32.08 -7.92
C ALA A 354 -14.01 -33.13 -7.09
N ARG A 355 -12.71 -33.39 -7.33
CA ARG A 355 -11.90 -34.23 -6.43
C ARG A 355 -11.58 -33.52 -5.12
N GLY A 356 -11.66 -32.19 -5.09
CA GLY A 356 -11.20 -31.38 -3.98
C GLY A 356 -9.69 -31.17 -3.99
N GLY A 357 -9.19 -30.38 -3.04
CA GLY A 357 -7.77 -30.09 -2.90
C GLY A 357 -7.48 -29.30 -1.63
N ALA A 358 -6.37 -29.63 -0.97
CA ALA A 358 -5.82 -28.87 0.14
C ALA A 358 -4.46 -28.30 -0.27
N MET A 359 -4.35 -26.97 -0.29
CA MET A 359 -3.17 -26.28 -0.81
C MET A 359 -2.67 -25.28 0.23
N ARG A 360 -1.34 -25.21 0.42
CA ARG A 360 -0.68 -24.27 1.33
C ARG A 360 0.08 -23.21 0.53
N GLY A 361 0.05 -21.96 0.98
CA GLY A 361 0.80 -20.89 0.33
C GLY A 361 2.30 -21.11 0.43
N CYS A 362 3.05 -21.02 -0.68
CA CYS A 362 4.52 -21.09 -0.69
C CYS A 362 5.18 -19.92 0.04
N ARG A 363 4.49 -18.77 0.09
CA ARG A 363 5.00 -17.59 0.77
C ARG A 363 4.87 -17.81 2.29
N HIS A 364 5.71 -17.12 3.07
CA HIS A 364 5.68 -17.07 4.55
C HIS A 364 4.29 -16.78 5.14
N SER A 365 3.35 -16.35 4.29
CA SER A 365 1.93 -16.23 4.55
C SER A 365 1.31 -17.40 5.28
N GLY A 366 1.80 -18.63 5.14
CA GLY A 366 1.27 -19.82 5.84
C GLY A 366 -0.21 -20.14 5.60
N VAL A 367 -0.90 -19.36 4.75
CA VAL A 367 -2.32 -19.51 4.44
C VAL A 367 -2.57 -20.85 3.79
N ARG A 368 -3.64 -21.52 4.19
CA ARG A 368 -4.07 -22.78 3.60
C ARG A 368 -5.51 -22.69 3.16
N VAL A 369 -5.81 -23.25 2.00
CA VAL A 369 -7.18 -23.37 1.49
C VAL A 369 -7.47 -24.85 1.31
N ILE A 370 -8.55 -25.32 1.92
CA ILE A 370 -9.00 -26.71 1.90
C ILE A 370 -10.40 -26.73 1.28
N VAL A 371 -10.49 -27.32 0.10
CA VAL A 371 -11.75 -27.58 -0.60
C VAL A 371 -11.99 -29.09 -0.55
N PRO A 372 -13.01 -29.57 0.18
CA PRO A 372 -13.27 -31.00 0.28
C PRO A 372 -13.70 -31.63 -1.05
N PRO A 373 -13.61 -32.96 -1.17
CA PRO A 373 -14.11 -33.67 -2.33
C PRO A 373 -15.59 -33.37 -2.58
N ARG A 374 -15.97 -33.28 -3.85
CA ARG A 374 -17.34 -33.05 -4.35
C ARG A 374 -17.97 -31.70 -3.96
N LYS A 375 -17.20 -30.76 -3.38
CA LYS A 375 -17.70 -29.41 -3.03
C LYS A 375 -17.50 -28.37 -4.14
N ALA A 376 -16.56 -28.58 -5.06
CA ALA A 376 -16.42 -27.74 -6.25
C ALA A 376 -17.35 -28.24 -7.37
N ALA A 377 -18.27 -27.39 -7.83
CA ALA A 377 -19.25 -27.75 -8.87
C ALA A 377 -18.62 -27.95 -10.25
N SER A 378 -17.54 -27.23 -10.55
CA SER A 378 -16.76 -27.33 -11.78
C SER A 378 -15.29 -27.06 -11.49
N PRO A 379 -14.37 -27.47 -12.38
CA PRO A 379 -12.98 -27.03 -12.30
C PRO A 379 -12.89 -25.50 -12.25
N MET A 380 -12.29 -24.95 -11.19
CA MET A 380 -12.17 -23.51 -10.99
C MET A 380 -10.78 -23.14 -10.49
N ARG A 381 -10.34 -21.93 -10.82
CA ARG A 381 -9.07 -21.38 -10.36
C ARG A 381 -9.28 -20.60 -9.07
N VAL A 382 -8.88 -21.20 -7.95
CA VAL A 382 -8.89 -20.55 -6.64
C VAL A 382 -7.67 -19.65 -6.52
N THR A 383 -7.89 -18.37 -6.27
CA THR A 383 -6.84 -17.39 -5.97
C THR A 383 -6.96 -16.96 -4.51
N CYS A 384 -5.83 -16.88 -3.82
CA CYS A 384 -5.75 -16.39 -2.44
C CYS A 384 -4.47 -15.56 -2.29
N ARG A 385 -4.62 -14.27 -2.03
CA ARG A 385 -3.51 -13.30 -2.01
C ARG A 385 -3.62 -12.37 -0.81
N TYR A 386 -2.51 -12.10 -0.13
CA TYR A 386 -2.44 -11.00 0.83
C TYR A 386 -2.29 -9.65 0.13
N LEU A 387 -3.13 -8.70 0.53
CA LEU A 387 -3.13 -7.33 0.10
C LEU A 387 -2.69 -6.40 1.25
N ARG A 388 -1.98 -5.33 0.90
CA ARG A 388 -1.62 -4.27 1.86
C ARG A 388 -2.84 -3.38 2.09
N ARG A 389 -3.10 -3.00 3.35
CA ARG A 389 -4.24 -2.15 3.72
C ARG A 389 -4.27 -0.85 2.94
N GLU A 390 -3.10 -0.26 2.67
CA GLU A 390 -2.95 1.02 1.97
C GLU A 390 -3.30 0.94 0.47
N LYS A 391 -3.43 -0.26 -0.10
CA LYS A 391 -3.80 -0.46 -1.51
C LYS A 391 -5.31 -0.54 -1.72
N LEU A 392 -6.11 -0.62 -0.64
CA LEU A 392 -7.56 -0.69 -0.73
C LEU A 392 -8.16 0.72 -0.69
N ILE A 393 -9.10 0.97 -1.59
CA ILE A 393 -9.89 2.21 -1.61
C ILE A 393 -10.79 2.27 -0.37
N HIS A 394 -11.41 1.15 -0.02
CA HIS A 394 -12.33 1.02 1.12
C HIS A 394 -11.84 -0.06 2.11
N PRO A 395 -10.89 0.28 3.01
CA PRO A 395 -10.43 -0.66 4.03
C PRO A 395 -11.52 -0.96 5.06
N PRO A 396 -11.42 -2.08 5.81
CA PRO A 396 -12.38 -2.40 6.85
C PRO A 396 -12.42 -1.30 7.92
N PRO A 397 -13.62 -0.93 8.41
CA PRO A 397 -13.75 0.03 9.50
C PRO A 397 -13.23 -0.60 10.79
N LEU A 398 -12.23 0.03 11.41
CA LEU A 398 -11.64 -0.42 12.67
C LEU A 398 -11.94 0.62 13.75
N GLY A 399 -12.48 0.17 14.88
CA GLY A 399 -12.69 0.99 16.07
C GLY A 399 -11.42 1.17 16.91
N GLU A 400 -11.53 1.93 18.00
CA GLU A 400 -10.44 2.04 18.99
C GLU A 400 -10.17 0.69 19.67
N GLY A 401 -8.91 0.32 19.79
CA GLY A 401 -8.50 -0.98 20.34
C GLY A 401 -8.66 -2.15 19.37
N GLU A 402 -9.08 -1.90 18.12
CA GLU A 402 -9.17 -2.89 17.06
C GLU A 402 -8.03 -2.73 16.05
N ALA A 403 -7.46 -3.85 15.61
CA ALA A 403 -6.47 -3.85 14.54
C ALA A 403 -6.61 -5.09 13.67
N LEU A 404 -6.05 -5.04 12.46
CA LEU A 404 -5.95 -6.22 11.61
C LEU A 404 -5.03 -7.24 12.30
N ALA A 405 -5.49 -8.47 12.50
CA ALA A 405 -4.68 -9.55 13.04
C ALA A 405 -3.83 -10.24 11.96
N SER A 406 -4.22 -10.09 10.69
CA SER A 406 -3.49 -10.53 9.49
C SER A 406 -3.73 -9.54 8.35
N ARG A 407 -2.90 -9.60 7.29
CA ARG A 407 -3.15 -8.81 6.08
C ARG A 407 -4.48 -9.22 5.44
N ILE A 408 -5.08 -8.30 4.70
CA ILE A 408 -6.37 -8.53 4.05
C ILE A 408 -6.18 -9.57 2.94
N LEU A 409 -7.06 -10.56 2.90
CA LEU A 409 -7.05 -11.62 1.90
C LEU A 409 -7.98 -11.27 0.76
N GLU A 410 -7.43 -11.25 -0.45
CA GLU A 410 -8.18 -11.24 -1.70
C GLU A 410 -8.42 -12.69 -2.14
N LEU A 411 -9.69 -13.04 -2.30
CA LEU A 411 -10.10 -14.37 -2.75
C LEU A 411 -10.71 -14.29 -4.15
N GLY A 412 -10.48 -15.33 -4.94
CA GLY A 412 -11.11 -15.44 -6.25
C GLY A 412 -11.38 -16.90 -6.62
N PRO A 413 -12.39 -17.13 -7.48
CA PRO A 413 -13.25 -16.13 -8.12
C PRO A 413 -14.24 -15.48 -7.14
N ALA A 414 -14.44 -14.16 -7.22
CA ALA A 414 -15.35 -13.45 -6.33
C ALA A 414 -16.79 -13.91 -6.57
N GLY A 415 -17.52 -14.25 -5.50
CA GLY A 415 -18.86 -14.81 -5.57
C GLY A 415 -18.91 -16.30 -5.97
N ALA A 416 -17.75 -16.99 -6.06
CA ALA A 416 -17.73 -18.43 -6.30
C ALA A 416 -18.47 -19.17 -5.20
N LYS A 417 -19.44 -20.01 -5.59
CA LYS A 417 -20.23 -20.83 -4.66
C LYS A 417 -19.74 -22.26 -4.67
N PHE A 418 -19.63 -22.84 -3.48
CA PHE A 418 -19.33 -24.26 -3.28
C PHE A 418 -20.59 -25.00 -2.89
N LEU A 419 -20.65 -26.29 -3.22
CA LEU A 419 -21.77 -27.17 -2.87
C LEU A 419 -21.80 -27.51 -1.36
N GLY A 420 -20.77 -27.10 -0.61
CA GLY A 420 -20.73 -27.17 0.84
C GLY A 420 -19.53 -26.39 1.40
N PRO A 421 -19.28 -26.49 2.70
CA PRO A 421 -18.28 -25.67 3.38
C PRO A 421 -16.85 -25.97 2.92
N VAL A 422 -16.06 -24.91 2.78
CA VAL A 422 -14.62 -24.91 2.53
C VAL A 422 -13.92 -24.20 3.68
N ILE A 423 -12.67 -24.60 3.96
CA ILE A 423 -11.88 -24.03 5.06
C ILE A 423 -10.74 -23.18 4.50
N ILE A 424 -10.57 -22.00 5.07
CA ILE A 424 -9.41 -21.14 4.87
C ILE A 424 -8.71 -20.97 6.22
N GLU A 425 -7.48 -21.47 6.34
CA GLU A 425 -6.65 -21.28 7.52
C GLU A 425 -5.75 -20.06 7.29
N VAL A 426 -5.87 -19.06 8.18
CA VAL A 426 -5.17 -17.78 8.09
C VAL A 426 -4.32 -17.61 9.34
N PRO A 427 -2.97 -17.58 9.24
CA PRO A 427 -2.15 -17.24 10.39
C PRO A 427 -2.30 -15.75 10.72
N HIS A 428 -2.28 -15.45 12.01
CA HIS A 428 -2.39 -14.11 12.56
C HIS A 428 -1.27 -13.81 13.55
N PHE A 429 -1.06 -12.51 13.78
CA PHE A 429 0.01 -12.00 14.63
C PHE A 429 -0.52 -11.23 15.84
N ALA A 430 -1.83 -11.07 15.99
CA ALA A 430 -2.40 -10.46 17.20
C ALA A 430 -2.19 -11.36 18.43
N SER A 431 -1.84 -10.75 19.56
CA SER A 431 -1.83 -11.42 20.87
C SER A 431 -3.22 -11.37 21.48
N LEU A 432 -3.77 -12.53 21.84
CA LEU A 432 -5.12 -12.62 22.41
C LEU A 432 -5.16 -12.43 23.94
N ARG A 433 -3.98 -12.39 24.60
CA ARG A 433 -3.84 -12.34 26.07
C ARG A 433 -4.81 -13.29 26.79
N GLY A 434 -4.82 -14.55 26.35
CA GLY A 434 -5.76 -15.56 26.84
C GLY A 434 -7.18 -15.33 26.30
N ARG A 435 -8.07 -14.78 27.13
CA ARG A 435 -9.49 -14.53 26.79
C ARG A 435 -9.87 -13.04 26.78
N GLU A 436 -8.90 -12.14 26.90
CA GLU A 436 -9.17 -10.69 26.90
C GLU A 436 -9.57 -10.17 25.52
N ARG A 437 -8.96 -10.74 24.47
CA ARG A 437 -9.22 -10.39 23.07
C ARG A 437 -9.78 -11.58 22.30
N GLU A 438 -10.51 -11.27 21.25
CA GLU A 438 -11.03 -12.25 20.29
C GLU A 438 -10.65 -11.85 18.87
N LEU A 439 -10.83 -12.79 17.94
CA LEU A 439 -10.67 -12.56 16.51
C LEU A 439 -12.02 -12.62 15.84
N VAL A 440 -12.28 -11.62 15.00
CA VAL A 440 -13.50 -11.51 14.21
C VAL A 440 -13.12 -11.50 12.75
N VAL A 441 -13.94 -12.20 11.97
CA VAL A 441 -13.76 -12.26 10.52
C VAL A 441 -14.75 -11.30 9.88
N LEU A 442 -14.22 -10.30 9.17
CA LEU A 442 -15.00 -9.43 8.31
C LEU A 442 -14.88 -9.88 6.86
N ARG A 443 -15.99 -9.82 6.13
CA ARG A 443 -16.06 -10.13 4.69
C ARG A 443 -16.59 -8.93 3.91
N CYS A 444 -16.12 -8.79 2.68
CA CYS A 444 -16.56 -7.78 1.73
C CYS A 444 -16.79 -8.45 0.36
N ASP A 445 -18.05 -8.44 -0.11
CA ASP A 445 -18.43 -9.13 -1.35
C ASP A 445 -18.29 -8.23 -2.59
N ASN A 446 -18.43 -6.91 -2.42
CA ASN A 446 -18.54 -5.92 -3.49
C ASN A 446 -17.33 -4.96 -3.57
N GLY A 447 -16.34 -5.14 -2.69
CA GLY A 447 -15.15 -4.30 -2.60
C GLY A 447 -15.33 -2.96 -1.88
N THR A 448 -16.54 -2.64 -1.38
CA THR A 448 -16.84 -1.34 -0.75
C THR A 448 -17.34 -1.48 0.69
N THR A 449 -18.23 -2.43 0.97
CA THR A 449 -18.89 -2.57 2.28
C THR A 449 -18.43 -3.82 3.02
N TRP A 450 -18.10 -3.66 4.30
CA TRP A 450 -17.66 -4.74 5.18
C TRP A 450 -18.77 -5.18 6.12
N ARG A 451 -18.92 -6.48 6.31
CA ARG A 451 -19.82 -7.08 7.30
C ARG A 451 -19.15 -8.24 8.02
N GLU A 452 -19.62 -8.55 9.22
CA GLU A 452 -19.16 -9.73 9.96
C GLU A 452 -19.55 -11.01 9.22
N HIS A 453 -18.62 -11.96 9.15
CA HIS A 453 -18.85 -13.28 8.56
C HIS A 453 -19.59 -14.14 9.59
N THR A 454 -20.80 -14.58 9.23
CA THR A 454 -21.76 -15.16 10.18
C THR A 454 -21.70 -16.68 10.32
N LEU A 455 -20.92 -17.36 9.48
CA LEU A 455 -20.75 -18.81 9.60
C LEU A 455 -19.74 -19.07 10.72
N ASP A 456 -20.27 -19.38 11.90
CA ASP A 456 -19.46 -19.80 13.03
C ASP A 456 -18.75 -21.10 12.66
N ALA A 457 -17.43 -21.11 12.78
CA ALA A 457 -16.61 -22.29 12.58
C ALA A 457 -16.78 -23.23 13.78
N ASN A 458 -17.97 -23.80 13.94
CA ASN A 458 -18.25 -24.79 14.98
C ASN A 458 -17.23 -25.92 14.84
N GLU A 459 -16.61 -26.33 15.95
CA GLU A 459 -15.56 -27.36 15.95
C GLU A 459 -16.04 -28.66 15.28
N GLU A 460 -17.31 -29.02 15.47
CA GLU A 460 -17.96 -30.16 14.81
C GLU A 460 -18.01 -30.01 13.28
N ALA A 461 -18.36 -28.82 12.76
CA ALA A 461 -18.43 -28.56 11.33
C ALA A 461 -17.03 -28.51 10.70
N VAL A 462 -16.04 -27.96 11.40
CA VAL A 462 -14.63 -27.99 10.97
C VAL A 462 -14.12 -29.42 10.94
N GLN A 463 -14.44 -30.22 11.96
CA GLN A 463 -14.01 -31.61 12.06
C GLN A 463 -14.68 -32.49 11.01
N GLU A 464 -15.96 -32.26 10.69
CA GLU A 464 -16.67 -32.94 9.60
C GLU A 464 -15.98 -32.68 8.25
N VAL A 465 -15.68 -31.41 7.95
CA VAL A 465 -15.01 -31.01 6.70
C VAL A 465 -13.58 -31.57 6.61
N LEU A 466 -12.86 -31.62 7.72
CA LEU A 466 -11.52 -32.22 7.78
C LEU A 466 -11.58 -33.76 7.64
N ASN A 467 -12.56 -34.42 8.26
CA ASN A 467 -12.78 -35.86 8.13
C ASN A 467 -13.19 -36.27 6.71
N GLU A 468 -13.92 -35.41 5.98
CA GLU A 468 -14.20 -35.62 4.55
C GLU A 468 -12.95 -35.50 3.66
N SER A 469 -11.97 -34.69 4.09
CA SER A 469 -10.80 -34.32 3.29
C SER A 469 -9.54 -35.16 3.58
N PHE A 470 -9.42 -35.73 4.78
CA PHE A 470 -8.23 -36.43 5.30
C PHE A 470 -8.61 -37.76 5.96
N GLN A 471 -7.74 -38.78 5.88
CA GLN A 471 -7.94 -40.08 6.54
C GLN A 471 -7.03 -40.22 7.78
N GLY A 472 -7.61 -40.62 8.92
CA GLY A 472 -6.92 -41.21 10.08
C GLY A 472 -5.68 -40.47 10.60
N GLU A 473 -4.48 -40.90 10.18
CA GLU A 473 -3.18 -40.41 10.67
C GLU A 473 -2.84 -38.98 10.23
N GLU A 474 -3.39 -38.48 9.11
CA GLU A 474 -3.15 -37.10 8.64
C GLU A 474 -3.89 -36.06 9.49
N LEU A 475 -5.04 -36.42 10.08
CA LEU A 475 -5.79 -35.58 11.01
C LEU A 475 -5.03 -35.34 12.33
N ARG A 476 -4.21 -36.29 12.79
CA ARG A 476 -3.39 -36.12 14.01
C ARG A 476 -2.26 -35.11 13.81
N GLN A 477 -1.67 -35.04 12.60
CA GLN A 477 -0.71 -33.97 12.24
C GLN A 477 -1.38 -32.59 12.10
N LEU A 478 -2.69 -32.54 11.83
CA LEU A 478 -3.54 -31.35 11.84
C LEU A 478 -3.94 -30.92 13.27
N GLU A 479 -4.06 -31.86 14.20
CA GLU A 479 -4.26 -31.60 15.63
C GLU A 479 -3.00 -31.02 16.29
N ASP A 480 -1.80 -31.45 15.87
CA ASP A 480 -0.51 -30.82 16.25
C ASP A 480 -0.37 -29.36 15.75
N LEU A 481 -1.22 -28.93 14.83
CA LEU A 481 -1.36 -27.55 14.33
C LEU A 481 -2.38 -26.71 15.11
N GLN A 482 -2.79 -27.13 16.32
CA GLN A 482 -3.33 -26.22 17.36
C GLN A 482 -2.28 -25.18 17.83
N THR A 483 -1.45 -24.67 16.92
CA THR A 483 -0.81 -23.38 17.10
C THR A 483 -1.90 -22.35 17.33
N SER A 484 -1.87 -21.69 18.49
CA SER A 484 -2.80 -20.66 18.95
C SER A 484 -2.92 -19.41 18.06
N ARG A 485 -2.30 -19.43 16.88
CA ARG A 485 -2.14 -18.29 15.97
C ARG A 485 -2.67 -18.53 14.56
N ILE A 486 -3.56 -19.51 14.38
CA ILE A 486 -4.22 -19.78 13.11
C ILE A 486 -5.72 -19.59 13.30
N THR A 487 -6.31 -18.69 12.53
CA THR A 487 -7.76 -18.52 12.43
C THR A 487 -8.29 -19.41 11.32
N ARG A 488 -9.22 -20.31 11.64
CA ARG A 488 -9.91 -21.13 10.65
C ARG A 488 -11.22 -20.46 10.27
N ILE A 489 -11.39 -20.20 8.98
CA ILE A 489 -12.56 -19.54 8.42
C ILE A 489 -13.32 -20.57 7.59
N VAL A 490 -14.53 -20.90 8.01
CA VAL A 490 -15.42 -21.80 7.27
C VAL A 490 -16.35 -20.95 6.42
N THR A 491 -16.37 -21.18 5.11
CA THR A 491 -17.26 -20.45 4.20
C THR A 491 -17.84 -21.38 3.14
N VAL A 492 -19.01 -21.05 2.60
CA VAL A 492 -19.65 -21.78 1.49
C VAL A 492 -19.48 -21.04 0.16
N ASP A 493 -19.03 -19.80 0.21
CA ASP A 493 -18.83 -18.93 -0.91
C ASP A 493 -17.61 -18.03 -0.70
N PHE A 494 -16.95 -17.62 -1.78
CA PHE A 494 -15.82 -16.70 -1.69
C PHE A 494 -16.26 -15.24 -1.80
N PRO A 495 -16.09 -14.42 -0.73
CA PRO A 495 -16.18 -12.97 -0.86
C PRO A 495 -14.98 -12.44 -1.66
N GLN A 496 -15.03 -11.19 -2.10
CA GLN A 496 -13.88 -10.56 -2.74
C GLN A 496 -12.73 -10.36 -1.75
N TYR A 497 -13.05 -9.90 -0.53
CA TYR A 497 -12.06 -9.70 0.53
C TYR A 497 -12.49 -10.32 1.86
N ILE A 498 -11.49 -10.81 2.61
CA ILE A 498 -11.60 -11.22 4.01
C ILE A 498 -10.58 -10.46 4.85
N ALA A 499 -11.00 -9.97 6.00
CA ALA A 499 -10.12 -9.37 7.00
C ALA A 499 -10.30 -10.07 8.34
N VAL A 500 -9.20 -10.46 8.97
CA VAL A 500 -9.19 -10.96 10.35
C VAL A 500 -8.84 -9.79 11.26
N VAL A 501 -9.72 -9.45 12.19
CA VAL A 501 -9.60 -8.30 13.08
C VAL A 501 -9.49 -8.78 14.52
N SER A 502 -8.51 -8.27 15.27
CA SER A 502 -8.44 -8.44 16.72
C SER A 502 -9.19 -7.30 17.40
N ARG A 503 -10.10 -7.64 18.31
CA ARG A 503 -10.80 -6.69 19.18
C ARG A 503 -10.90 -7.22 20.61
N ILE A 504 -11.36 -6.39 21.54
CA ILE A 504 -11.70 -6.83 22.90
C ILE A 504 -12.86 -7.83 22.83
N ARG A 505 -12.76 -8.90 23.60
CA ARG A 505 -13.77 -9.97 23.63
C ARG A 505 -15.16 -9.39 23.92
N GLN A 506 -16.14 -9.78 23.11
CA GLN A 506 -17.49 -9.26 23.18
C GLN A 506 -18.51 -10.39 23.36
N GLU A 507 -19.20 -10.40 24.49
CA GLU A 507 -20.25 -11.38 24.76
C GLU A 507 -21.57 -10.92 24.15
N LEU A 508 -21.98 -11.56 23.05
CA LEU A 508 -23.20 -11.23 22.29
C LEU A 508 -24.39 -12.08 22.74
N HIS A 509 -25.45 -11.42 23.23
CA HIS A 509 -26.71 -12.08 23.60
C HIS A 509 -27.90 -11.40 22.94
N ALA A 510 -28.86 -12.19 22.42
CA ALA A 510 -30.07 -11.67 21.81
C ALA A 510 -31.16 -11.46 22.87
N ILE A 511 -31.38 -10.20 23.27
CA ILE A 511 -32.31 -9.81 24.34
C ILE A 511 -33.52 -9.11 23.74
N GLY A 512 -34.73 -9.58 24.09
CA GLY A 512 -35.99 -8.97 23.71
C GLY A 512 -36.71 -8.26 24.87
N PRO A 513 -38.02 -7.99 24.69
CA PRO A 513 -38.86 -7.36 25.71
C PRO A 513 -38.96 -8.13 27.02
N GLU A 514 -38.69 -9.43 27.01
CA GLU A 514 -38.63 -10.28 28.20
C GLU A 514 -37.54 -9.88 29.20
N GLY A 515 -36.54 -9.11 28.77
CA GLY A 515 -35.37 -8.77 29.57
C GLY A 515 -34.33 -9.90 29.57
N GLY A 516 -33.24 -9.72 30.30
CA GLY A 516 -32.16 -10.71 30.32
C GLY A 516 -30.94 -10.25 31.10
N VAL A 517 -29.98 -11.14 31.27
CA VAL A 517 -28.68 -10.85 31.90
C VAL A 517 -27.58 -11.22 30.93
N VAL A 518 -26.58 -10.34 30.82
CA VAL A 518 -25.32 -10.60 30.12
C VAL A 518 -24.19 -10.50 31.13
N SER A 519 -23.36 -11.53 31.24
CA SER A 519 -22.16 -11.53 32.05
C SER A 519 -20.92 -11.64 31.17
N SER A 520 -19.83 -11.00 31.59
CA SER A 520 -18.55 -11.11 30.88
C SER A 520 -17.83 -12.40 31.27
N THR A 521 -17.26 -13.12 30.29
CA THR A 521 -16.42 -14.29 30.57
C THR A 521 -14.99 -13.92 30.99
N ALA A 522 -14.49 -12.75 30.56
CA ALA A 522 -13.16 -12.26 30.93
C ALA A 522 -13.13 -11.77 32.38
N VAL A 523 -14.20 -11.09 32.83
CA VAL A 523 -14.37 -10.65 34.22
C VAL A 523 -15.78 -11.03 34.70
N PRO A 524 -15.97 -12.20 35.36
CA PRO A 524 -17.28 -12.72 35.74
C PRO A 524 -18.12 -11.82 36.66
N GLN A 525 -17.46 -10.91 37.38
CA GLN A 525 -18.10 -9.90 38.22
C GLN A 525 -18.80 -8.81 37.41
N VAL A 526 -18.42 -8.60 36.14
CA VAL A 526 -19.05 -7.63 35.26
C VAL A 526 -20.32 -8.20 34.67
N GLN A 527 -21.45 -7.55 34.97
CA GLN A 527 -22.78 -8.01 34.56
C GLN A 527 -23.66 -6.84 34.14
N ALA A 528 -24.51 -7.07 33.15
CA ALA A 528 -25.52 -6.15 32.67
C ALA A 528 -26.91 -6.82 32.75
N LEU A 529 -27.79 -6.28 33.58
CA LEU A 529 -29.16 -6.72 33.77
C LEU A 529 -30.12 -5.79 33.03
N PHE A 530 -30.89 -6.37 32.12
CA PHE A 530 -31.92 -5.71 31.33
C PHE A 530 -33.29 -6.04 31.92
N PRO A 531 -34.00 -5.08 32.55
CA PRO A 531 -35.32 -5.35 33.09
C PRO A 531 -36.36 -5.57 31.97
N PRO A 532 -37.49 -6.23 32.27
CA PRO A 532 -38.56 -6.44 31.29
C PRO A 532 -39.08 -5.12 30.72
N ASN A 533 -39.27 -5.08 29.40
CA ASN A 533 -39.64 -3.92 28.59
C ASN A 533 -38.57 -2.81 28.54
N ALA A 534 -37.30 -3.10 28.83
CA ALA A 534 -36.21 -2.18 28.53
C ALA A 534 -35.96 -2.04 27.02
N LEU A 535 -36.23 -3.10 26.26
CA LEU A 535 -36.15 -3.15 24.80
C LEU A 535 -37.53 -3.49 24.21
N THR A 536 -37.84 -2.90 23.06
CA THR A 536 -39.10 -3.15 22.33
C THR A 536 -38.98 -4.24 21.27
N LYS A 537 -37.75 -4.53 20.83
CA LYS A 537 -37.42 -5.55 19.83
C LYS A 537 -36.29 -6.42 20.33
N LYS A 538 -36.25 -7.67 19.87
CA LYS A 538 -35.12 -8.57 20.12
C LYS A 538 -33.91 -8.11 19.31
N ILE A 539 -32.88 -7.64 20.00
CA ILE A 539 -31.63 -7.17 19.38
C ILE A 539 -30.43 -7.91 20.00
N ARG A 540 -29.34 -8.01 19.23
CA ARG A 540 -28.06 -8.52 19.75
C ARG A 540 -27.38 -7.40 20.54
N VAL A 541 -27.24 -7.59 21.84
CA VAL A 541 -26.53 -6.69 22.75
C VAL A 541 -25.19 -7.33 23.09
N GLY A 542 -24.13 -6.54 23.02
CA GLY A 542 -22.77 -6.93 23.36
C GLY A 542 -22.32 -6.35 24.69
N LEU A 543 -21.64 -7.16 25.50
CA LEU A 543 -20.92 -6.69 26.69
C LEU A 543 -19.43 -6.99 26.54
N GLN A 544 -18.61 -5.95 26.61
CA GLN A 544 -17.16 -6.05 26.61
C GLN A 544 -16.64 -5.65 28.00
N ALA A 545 -15.68 -6.41 28.53
CA ALA A 545 -14.96 -6.05 29.75
C ALA A 545 -13.46 -6.17 29.51
N GLN A 546 -12.77 -5.03 29.48
CA GLN A 546 -11.33 -4.97 29.29
C GLN A 546 -10.64 -4.84 30.65
N PRO A 547 -9.99 -5.90 31.18
CA PRO A 547 -9.17 -5.78 32.37
C PRO A 547 -7.92 -4.96 32.07
N ILE A 548 -7.42 -4.24 33.08
CA ILE A 548 -6.20 -3.44 32.98
C ILE A 548 -5.25 -3.87 34.08
N ALA A 549 -4.01 -4.15 33.70
CA ALA A 549 -2.98 -4.57 34.64
C ALA A 549 -2.65 -3.41 35.60
N PRO A 550 -2.67 -3.63 36.94
CA PRO A 550 -2.35 -2.60 37.93
C PRO A 550 -0.95 -1.99 37.76
N GLU A 551 -0.01 -2.73 37.18
CA GLU A 551 1.36 -2.29 36.90
C GLU A 551 1.42 -1.16 35.87
N VAL A 552 0.54 -1.16 34.86
CA VAL A 552 0.46 -0.08 33.85
C VAL A 552 -0.06 1.20 34.51
N VAL A 553 -1.02 1.05 35.43
CA VAL A 553 -1.65 2.16 36.16
C VAL A 553 -0.66 2.80 37.12
N SER A 554 0.05 1.99 37.92
CA SER A 554 1.03 2.49 38.88
C SER A 554 2.19 3.20 38.20
N LYS A 555 2.56 2.75 37.01
CA LYS A 555 3.62 3.33 36.20
C LYS A 555 3.24 4.69 35.61
N LEU A 556 2.00 4.84 35.12
CA LEU A 556 1.56 6.07 34.44
C LEU A 556 0.97 7.11 35.42
N LEU A 557 0.15 6.67 36.39
CA LEU A 557 -0.59 7.53 37.31
C LEU A 557 -0.09 7.45 38.77
N GLY A 558 0.89 6.59 39.04
CA GLY A 558 1.43 6.37 40.38
C GLY A 558 0.60 5.39 41.24
N ASN A 559 1.13 5.03 42.40
CA ASN A 559 0.52 4.04 43.31
C ASN A 559 -0.76 4.50 44.04
N ARG A 560 -1.22 5.73 43.79
CA ARG A 560 -2.36 6.35 44.49
C ARG A 560 -3.65 6.35 43.67
N VAL A 561 -3.61 5.76 42.48
CA VAL A 561 -4.77 5.60 41.61
C VAL A 561 -5.06 4.12 41.46
N ALA A 562 -6.32 3.75 41.63
CA ALA A 562 -6.82 2.43 41.32
C ALA A 562 -7.91 2.53 40.26
N ILE A 563 -8.03 1.51 39.43
CA ILE A 563 -9.04 1.45 38.38
C ILE A 563 -9.73 0.08 38.35
N SER A 564 -10.95 0.09 37.82
CA SER A 564 -11.70 -1.12 37.45
C SER A 564 -11.44 -1.50 35.99
N PRO A 565 -11.97 -2.64 35.51
CA PRO A 565 -12.05 -2.94 34.08
C PRO A 565 -12.91 -1.91 33.34
N ILE A 566 -12.59 -1.64 32.08
CA ILE A 566 -13.43 -0.81 31.21
C ILE A 566 -14.58 -1.67 30.71
N VAL A 567 -15.81 -1.25 30.98
CA VAL A 567 -17.02 -1.96 30.58
C VAL A 567 -17.71 -1.21 29.45
N THR A 568 -17.89 -1.87 28.30
CA THR A 568 -18.56 -1.28 27.14
C THR A 568 -19.82 -2.07 26.80
N VAL A 569 -20.94 -1.34 26.64
CA VAL A 569 -22.21 -1.92 26.18
C VAL A 569 -22.42 -1.56 24.72
N GLU A 570 -22.39 -2.56 23.84
CA GLU A 570 -22.63 -2.42 22.41
C GLU A 570 -24.07 -2.85 22.05
N PRO A 571 -24.74 -2.21 21.06
CA PRO A 571 -24.28 -1.07 20.27
C PRO A 571 -24.25 0.23 21.08
N ARG A 572 -23.14 0.98 21.01
CA ARG A 572 -22.96 2.28 21.69
C ARG A 572 -23.95 3.36 21.23
N ARG A 573 -24.21 4.34 22.11
CA ARG A 573 -25.04 5.54 21.86
C ARG A 573 -26.51 5.20 21.55
N ARG A 574 -27.06 4.19 22.23
CA ARG A 574 -28.49 3.84 22.19
C ARG A 574 -29.16 4.11 23.53
N LYS A 575 -30.42 4.55 23.47
CA LYS A 575 -31.24 4.80 24.66
C LYS A 575 -32.17 3.62 24.90
N PHE A 576 -32.24 3.16 26.14
CA PHE A 576 -33.18 2.13 26.59
C PHE A 576 -34.48 2.76 27.10
N HIS A 577 -35.59 2.03 26.97
CA HIS A 577 -36.90 2.49 27.46
C HIS A 577 -37.00 2.42 28.98
N LYS A 578 -36.24 1.52 29.60
CA LYS A 578 -36.07 1.41 31.04
C LYS A 578 -34.59 1.38 31.39
N PRO A 579 -34.20 1.90 32.56
CA PRO A 579 -32.80 1.88 32.99
C PRO A 579 -32.33 0.44 33.16
N ILE A 580 -31.15 0.14 32.62
CA ILE A 580 -30.46 -1.14 32.81
C ILE A 580 -29.56 -1.05 34.04
N THR A 581 -29.32 -2.17 34.70
CA THR A 581 -28.42 -2.24 35.86
C THR A 581 -27.08 -2.80 35.41
N LEU A 582 -25.99 -2.07 35.69
CA LEU A 582 -24.62 -2.50 35.44
C LEU A 582 -23.93 -2.77 36.77
N THR A 583 -23.21 -3.88 36.83
CA THR A 583 -22.37 -4.28 37.97
C THR A 583 -20.93 -4.35 37.51
N ILE A 584 -20.03 -3.63 38.20
CA ILE A 584 -18.59 -3.55 37.89
C ILE A 584 -17.81 -3.78 39.18
N PRO A 585 -16.72 -4.57 39.19
CA PRO A 585 -15.90 -4.75 40.39
C PRO A 585 -15.24 -3.43 40.82
N VAL A 586 -15.05 -3.28 42.13
CA VAL A 586 -14.38 -2.09 42.67
C VAL A 586 -12.92 -2.00 42.20
N PRO A 587 -12.38 -0.78 42.01
CA PRO A 587 -10.97 -0.59 41.67
C PRO A 587 -9.99 -1.21 42.66
N THR A 588 -8.97 -1.92 42.16
CA THR A 588 -7.89 -2.49 42.99
C THR A 588 -6.56 -1.78 42.73
N ALA A 589 -5.93 -1.24 43.78
CA ALA A 589 -4.60 -0.62 43.67
C ALA A 589 -3.50 -1.68 43.55
N ALA A 590 -2.39 -1.34 42.87
CA ALA A 590 -1.22 -2.23 42.72
C ALA A 590 -0.60 -2.65 44.07
N ASN A 591 -0.57 -1.74 45.05
CA ASN A 591 -0.17 -2.05 46.42
C ASN A 591 -1.41 -2.31 47.28
N LYS A 592 -1.53 -3.53 47.83
CA LYS A 592 -2.59 -3.98 48.76
C LYS A 592 -2.68 -3.17 50.07
N GLY A 593 -1.94 -2.08 50.23
CA GLY A 593 -2.00 -1.15 51.37
C GLY A 593 -3.05 -0.05 51.24
N MET A 594 -3.63 0.16 50.05
CA MET A 594 -4.86 0.96 49.87
C MET A 594 -6.06 0.03 49.79
N ILE A 595 -6.44 -0.60 50.90
CA ILE A 595 -7.76 -1.22 51.01
C ILE A 595 -8.72 -0.11 51.42
N ASN A 596 -9.37 0.52 50.44
CA ASN A 596 -10.53 1.33 50.72
C ASN A 596 -11.69 0.37 51.01
N GLN A 597 -12.03 0.17 52.29
CA GLN A 597 -13.29 -0.45 52.65
C GLN A 597 -14.39 0.52 52.23
N TYR A 598 -15.04 0.25 51.10
CA TYR A 598 -16.15 1.05 50.60
C TYR A 598 -17.39 0.76 51.46
N SER A 599 -17.61 1.58 52.49
CA SER A 599 -18.82 1.56 53.32
C SER A 599 -19.39 2.97 53.46
N GLY A 600 -20.60 3.20 52.94
CA GLY A 600 -21.25 4.51 52.98
C GLY A 600 -20.89 5.39 51.78
N ASP A 601 -20.27 6.53 52.04
CA ASP A 601 -19.91 7.55 51.03
C ASP A 601 -18.42 7.41 50.66
N ALA A 602 -18.13 7.16 49.39
CA ALA A 602 -16.77 6.91 48.89
C ALA A 602 -16.29 8.13 48.07
N PRO A 603 -15.77 9.19 48.73
CA PRO A 603 -15.55 10.49 48.08
C PRO A 603 -14.47 10.47 46.99
N THR A 604 -13.59 9.46 46.99
CA THR A 604 -12.49 9.31 46.03
C THR A 604 -12.87 8.46 44.81
N LEU A 605 -13.97 7.72 44.88
CA LEU A 605 -14.42 6.85 43.80
C LEU A 605 -15.24 7.64 42.78
N ARG A 606 -14.84 7.57 41.52
CA ARG A 606 -15.49 8.24 40.39
C ARG A 606 -15.96 7.26 39.34
N LEU A 607 -17.18 7.46 38.87
CA LEU A 607 -17.73 6.78 37.70
C LEU A 607 -17.55 7.67 36.48
N LEU A 608 -16.71 7.21 35.56
CA LEU A 608 -16.47 7.85 34.27
C LEU A 608 -17.32 7.19 33.18
N CYS A 609 -17.83 8.00 32.26
CA CYS A 609 -18.66 7.57 31.15
C CYS A 609 -18.16 8.17 29.84
N SER A 610 -18.21 7.38 28.76
CA SER A 610 -18.03 7.86 27.38
C SER A 610 -19.17 7.40 26.48
N ILE A 611 -19.97 8.36 26.01
CA ILE A 611 -21.12 8.13 25.11
C ILE A 611 -20.76 8.17 23.62
N THR A 612 -19.48 8.32 23.30
CA THR A 612 -18.94 8.38 21.94
C THR A 612 -19.25 7.07 21.19
N GLY A 613 -19.74 7.18 19.96
CA GLY A 613 -20.15 6.04 19.13
C GLY A 613 -19.42 6.00 17.79
N GLY A 614 -19.29 4.81 17.21
CA GLY A 614 -18.56 4.61 15.95
C GLY A 614 -17.04 4.71 16.12
N ASN A 615 -16.39 5.35 15.15
CA ASN A 615 -14.93 5.48 15.05
C ASN A 615 -14.37 6.75 15.73
N SER A 616 -15.22 7.54 16.40
CA SER A 616 -14.77 8.70 17.17
C SER A 616 -14.07 8.26 18.45
N ARG A 617 -13.08 9.05 18.86
CA ARG A 617 -12.29 8.74 20.05
C ARG A 617 -13.09 8.84 21.34
N ALA A 618 -12.83 7.97 22.30
CA ALA A 618 -13.46 8.03 23.60
C ALA A 618 -13.15 9.35 24.33
N GLN A 619 -14.20 10.03 24.78
CA GLN A 619 -14.14 11.19 25.65
C GLN A 619 -14.73 10.82 27.01
N TRP A 620 -13.94 10.98 28.08
CA TRP A 620 -14.32 10.55 29.42
C TRP A 620 -14.88 11.72 30.24
N GLU A 621 -16.10 11.55 30.72
CA GLU A 621 -16.78 12.52 31.59
C GLU A 621 -17.13 11.88 32.93
N ASP A 622 -17.10 12.68 33.98
CA ASP A 622 -17.43 12.24 35.34
C ASP A 622 -18.93 12.37 35.62
N VAL A 623 -19.59 11.22 35.82
CA VAL A 623 -21.05 11.12 36.02
C VAL A 623 -21.41 10.68 37.45
N THR A 624 -20.45 10.73 38.37
CA THR A 624 -20.64 10.29 39.76
C THR A 624 -21.77 11.04 40.47
N GLY A 625 -21.93 12.34 40.19
CA GLY A 625 -22.96 13.18 40.81
C GLY A 625 -24.38 12.91 40.32
N SER A 626 -24.55 12.36 39.12
CA SER A 626 -25.86 12.10 38.51
C SER A 626 -26.30 10.64 38.62
N THR A 627 -25.39 9.75 39.01
CA THR A 627 -25.63 8.30 39.02
C THR A 627 -25.44 7.72 40.42
N PRO A 628 -26.51 7.27 41.10
CA PRO A 628 -26.38 6.68 42.43
C PRO A 628 -25.64 5.34 42.36
N LEU A 629 -24.62 5.19 43.19
CA LEU A 629 -23.78 3.99 43.27
C LEU A 629 -24.22 3.12 44.45
N THR A 630 -24.43 1.82 44.22
CA THR A 630 -24.75 0.84 45.27
C THR A 630 -23.66 -0.20 45.39
N PHE A 631 -23.17 -0.45 46.60
CA PHE A 631 -22.06 -1.37 46.86
C PHE A 631 -22.59 -2.74 47.29
N VAL A 632 -22.20 -3.79 46.56
CA VAL A 632 -22.59 -5.18 46.84
C VAL A 632 -21.40 -6.09 46.61
N LYS A 633 -20.89 -6.76 47.65
CA LYS A 633 -19.86 -7.81 47.57
C LYS A 633 -18.67 -7.43 46.65
N ASP A 634 -17.97 -6.34 47.00
CA ASP A 634 -16.82 -5.80 46.24
C ASP A 634 -17.12 -5.40 44.79
N CYS A 635 -18.38 -5.15 44.47
CA CYS A 635 -18.82 -4.60 43.20
C CYS A 635 -19.67 -3.34 43.42
N VAL A 636 -19.64 -2.45 42.44
CA VAL A 636 -20.52 -1.29 42.34
C VAL A 636 -21.60 -1.61 41.33
N SER A 637 -22.85 -1.47 41.75
CA SER A 637 -24.02 -1.56 40.89
C SER A 637 -24.66 -0.19 40.73
N PHE A 638 -24.99 0.18 39.50
CA PHE A 638 -25.67 1.43 39.18
C PHE A 638 -26.59 1.25 37.99
N THR A 639 -27.48 2.23 37.78
CA THR A 639 -28.43 2.19 36.67
C THR A 639 -28.10 3.23 35.60
N THR A 640 -28.29 2.88 34.34
CA THR A 640 -28.11 3.79 33.20
C THR A 640 -29.21 3.60 32.17
N THR A 641 -29.58 4.68 31.48
CA THR A 641 -30.56 4.64 30.38
C THR A 641 -29.91 4.63 29.00
N VAL A 642 -28.58 4.74 28.92
CA VAL A 642 -27.83 4.83 27.66
C VAL A 642 -26.72 3.79 27.60
N SER A 643 -26.55 3.16 26.43
CA SER A 643 -25.40 2.29 26.15
C SER A 643 -24.15 3.11 25.86
N ALA A 644 -23.09 2.88 26.63
CA ALA A 644 -21.87 3.66 26.63
C ALA A 644 -20.68 2.82 27.16
N ARG A 645 -19.52 3.46 27.26
CA ARG A 645 -18.38 2.94 28.02
C ARG A 645 -18.44 3.46 29.45
N PHE A 646 -18.20 2.59 30.42
CA PHE A 646 -18.20 2.90 31.83
C PHE A 646 -16.89 2.44 32.46
N TRP A 647 -16.38 3.26 33.37
CA TRP A 647 -15.11 2.97 34.03
C TRP A 647 -15.08 3.58 35.43
N LEU A 648 -14.81 2.76 36.44
CA LEU A 648 -14.59 3.23 37.81
C LEU A 648 -13.11 3.54 38.02
N MET A 649 -12.83 4.71 38.58
CA MET A 649 -11.50 5.15 38.98
C MET A 649 -11.56 5.65 40.42
N ASP A 650 -10.68 5.14 41.28
CA ASP A 650 -10.50 5.63 42.63
C ASP A 650 -9.22 6.48 42.68
N CYS A 651 -9.39 7.77 42.93
CA CYS A 651 -8.31 8.74 42.93
C CYS A 651 -8.57 9.87 43.94
N ARG A 652 -7.49 10.40 44.53
CA ARG A 652 -7.61 11.52 45.49
C ARG A 652 -7.87 12.87 44.81
N HIS A 653 -7.38 13.04 43.58
CA HIS A 653 -7.50 14.29 42.80
C HIS A 653 -8.64 14.20 41.80
N VAL A 654 -9.85 14.35 42.33
CA VAL A 654 -11.11 14.10 41.62
C VAL A 654 -11.27 14.96 40.35
N SER A 655 -10.82 16.21 40.38
CA SER A 655 -10.92 17.15 39.25
C SER A 655 -10.16 16.69 38.00
N ASN A 656 -9.12 15.86 38.18
CA ASN A 656 -8.26 15.40 37.09
C ASN A 656 -8.62 14.00 36.60
N ALA A 657 -9.68 13.38 37.13
CA ALA A 657 -10.04 11.98 36.83
C ALA A 657 -10.25 11.73 35.33
N SER A 658 -10.93 12.65 34.63
CA SER A 658 -11.15 12.56 33.18
C SER A 658 -9.87 12.62 32.36
N ASN A 659 -8.93 13.50 32.73
CA ASN A 659 -7.64 13.64 32.07
C ASN A 659 -6.75 12.41 32.30
N MET A 660 -6.67 11.94 33.56
CA MET A 660 -5.93 10.72 33.93
C MET A 660 -6.48 9.49 33.19
N ALA A 661 -7.82 9.38 33.10
CA ALA A 661 -8.47 8.32 32.34
C ALA A 661 -8.17 8.40 30.85
N SER A 662 -8.17 9.58 30.26
CA SER A 662 -7.88 9.77 28.83
C SER A 662 -6.44 9.37 28.48
N GLU A 663 -5.47 9.72 29.32
CA GLU A 663 -4.07 9.35 29.15
C GLU A 663 -3.85 7.83 29.30
N LEU A 664 -4.43 7.23 30.34
CA LEU A 664 -4.36 5.79 30.56
C LEU A 664 -5.09 4.99 29.47
N TYR A 665 -6.25 5.49 29.01
CA TYR A 665 -7.01 4.86 27.93
C TYR A 665 -6.22 4.83 26.63
N LYS A 666 -5.48 5.91 26.32
CA LYS A 666 -4.61 5.97 25.14
C LYS A 666 -3.56 4.85 25.17
N GLU A 667 -2.89 4.65 26.31
CA GLU A 667 -1.89 3.58 26.45
C GLU A 667 -2.50 2.17 26.37
N VAL A 668 -3.66 1.96 26.98
CA VAL A 668 -4.35 0.67 27.02
C VAL A 668 -5.01 0.31 25.68
N SER A 669 -5.29 1.31 24.83
CA SER A 669 -5.90 1.13 23.51
C SER A 669 -4.94 0.54 22.46
N HIS A 670 -3.63 0.56 22.71
CA HIS A 670 -2.66 -0.04 21.80
C HIS A 670 -2.87 -1.55 21.68
N VAL A 671 -2.87 -2.05 20.45
CA VAL A 671 -3.13 -3.47 20.17
C VAL A 671 -1.84 -4.28 20.31
N PRO A 672 -1.84 -5.38 21.07
CA PRO A 672 -0.67 -6.23 21.22
C PRO A 672 -0.50 -7.19 20.03
N PHE A 673 0.71 -7.28 19.53
CA PHE A 673 1.13 -8.19 18.45
C PHE A 673 2.29 -9.06 18.89
N MET A 674 2.32 -10.28 18.40
CA MET A 674 3.46 -11.18 18.49
C MET A 674 4.41 -10.89 17.32
N ALA A 675 5.59 -10.37 17.64
CA ALA A 675 6.62 -10.03 16.66
C ALA A 675 7.95 -10.69 17.01
N LYS A 676 8.86 -10.74 16.05
CA LYS A 676 10.24 -11.20 16.22
C LYS A 676 11.20 -10.03 16.03
N PHE A 677 12.21 -9.96 16.89
CA PHE A 677 13.37 -9.11 16.70
C PHE A 677 14.46 -9.89 15.97
N VAL A 678 14.98 -9.31 14.88
CA VAL A 678 16.09 -9.86 14.11
C VAL A 678 17.17 -8.80 14.01
N VAL A 679 18.41 -9.19 14.29
CA VAL A 679 19.56 -8.29 14.29
C VAL A 679 20.53 -8.74 13.21
N PHE A 680 20.81 -7.83 12.29
CA PHE A 680 21.82 -7.98 11.27
C PHE A 680 23.04 -7.10 11.62
N ALA A 681 24.25 -7.60 11.38
CA ALA A 681 25.47 -6.85 11.59
C ALA A 681 26.37 -6.91 10.35
N LYS A 682 27.11 -5.82 10.12
CA LYS A 682 28.18 -5.74 9.12
C LYS A 682 29.37 -5.06 9.76
N ARG A 683 30.52 -5.73 9.77
CA ARG A 683 31.75 -5.17 10.32
C ARG A 683 32.47 -4.38 9.23
N ILE A 684 32.72 -3.10 9.50
CA ILE A 684 33.34 -2.16 8.54
C ILE A 684 34.81 -1.95 8.88
N ASP A 685 35.12 -1.99 10.17
CA ASP A 685 36.44 -1.77 10.75
C ASP A 685 36.66 -2.73 11.94
N PRO A 686 37.89 -3.04 12.39
CA PRO A 686 38.10 -3.82 13.60
C PRO A 686 37.40 -3.24 14.83
N MET A 687 37.27 -1.91 14.92
CA MET A 687 36.65 -1.23 16.05
C MET A 687 35.20 -0.79 15.80
N GLU A 688 34.69 -0.87 14.57
CA GLU A 688 33.35 -0.37 14.21
C GLU A 688 32.54 -1.35 13.35
N ALA A 689 31.24 -1.42 13.65
CA ALA A 689 30.28 -2.19 12.88
C ALA A 689 28.94 -1.45 12.73
N ARG A 690 28.23 -1.72 11.63
CA ARG A 690 26.85 -1.29 11.42
C ARG A 690 25.91 -2.40 11.84
N LEU A 691 24.90 -2.05 12.63
CA LEU A 691 23.81 -2.94 12.99
C LEU A 691 22.51 -2.46 12.37
N ARG A 692 21.65 -3.41 12.03
CA ARG A 692 20.27 -3.19 11.64
C ARG A 692 19.39 -4.08 12.47
N VAL A 693 18.52 -3.46 13.25
CA VAL A 693 17.53 -4.16 14.03
C VAL A 693 16.20 -4.08 13.29
N PHE A 694 15.52 -5.23 13.19
CA PHE A 694 14.18 -5.33 12.64
C PHE A 694 13.21 -5.86 13.69
N CYS A 695 12.01 -5.29 13.75
CA CYS A 695 10.87 -5.88 14.45
C CYS A 695 9.82 -6.27 13.42
N MET A 696 9.67 -7.58 13.19
CA MET A 696 8.88 -8.13 12.08
C MET A 696 7.72 -9.02 12.55
N THR A 697 6.64 -9.00 11.77
CA THR A 697 5.47 -9.88 11.93
C THR A 697 5.44 -10.90 10.80
N ASP A 698 4.80 -10.57 9.67
CA ASP A 698 4.61 -11.46 8.51
C ASP A 698 5.69 -11.32 7.43
N ASP A 699 6.74 -10.56 7.73
CA ASP A 699 7.82 -10.21 6.81
C ASP A 699 8.72 -11.42 6.51
N ARG A 700 9.40 -11.41 5.36
CA ARG A 700 10.34 -12.49 5.03
C ARG A 700 11.50 -12.48 6.02
N GLU A 701 11.85 -13.65 6.55
CA GLU A 701 13.03 -13.83 7.39
C GLU A 701 14.31 -13.56 6.56
N ASP A 702 14.33 -14.04 5.31
CA ASP A 702 15.41 -13.76 4.36
C ASP A 702 15.28 -12.34 3.78
N LYS A 703 15.98 -11.42 4.43
CA LYS A 703 16.08 -10.04 4.01
C LYS A 703 17.09 -9.89 2.87
N THR A 704 16.59 -9.92 1.62
CA THR A 704 17.44 -9.97 0.41
C THR A 704 18.36 -8.77 0.25
N LEU A 705 17.95 -7.60 0.75
CA LEU A 705 18.72 -6.36 0.65
C LEU A 705 19.95 -6.43 1.59
N GLU A 706 19.75 -6.94 2.80
CA GLU A 706 20.78 -7.17 3.81
C GLU A 706 21.81 -8.21 3.33
N HIS A 707 21.34 -9.29 2.71
CA HIS A 707 22.24 -10.27 2.09
C HIS A 707 23.04 -9.68 0.92
N GLN A 708 22.41 -8.85 0.07
CA GLN A 708 23.08 -8.15 -1.03
C GLN A 708 24.13 -7.15 -0.53
N GLU A 709 23.88 -6.48 0.60
CA GLU A 709 24.80 -5.54 1.22
C GLU A 709 25.84 -6.19 2.16
N HIS A 710 25.86 -7.54 2.18
CA HIS A 710 26.74 -8.38 3.01
C HIS A 710 26.59 -8.18 4.53
N PHE A 711 25.35 -7.94 4.99
CA PHE A 711 25.02 -8.08 6.40
C PHE A 711 24.80 -9.55 6.76
N THR A 712 25.23 -9.94 7.96
CA THR A 712 24.99 -11.27 8.51
C THR A 712 23.95 -11.21 9.63
N GLU A 713 23.04 -12.19 9.68
CA GLU A 713 22.13 -12.34 10.82
C GLU A 713 22.93 -12.80 12.03
N VAL A 714 22.95 -12.01 13.10
CA VAL A 714 23.73 -12.29 14.32
C VAL A 714 22.86 -12.72 15.50
N ALA A 715 21.58 -12.37 15.50
CA ALA A 715 20.64 -12.81 16.53
C ALA A 715 19.19 -12.72 16.07
N LYS A 716 18.36 -13.61 16.63
CA LYS A 716 16.92 -13.69 16.39
C LYS A 716 16.18 -14.05 17.68
N SER A 717 15.09 -13.35 17.95
CA SER A 717 14.23 -13.63 19.10
C SER A 717 13.18 -14.70 18.81
N ARG A 718 12.63 -15.30 19.87
CA ARG A 718 11.30 -15.92 19.84
C ARG A 718 10.22 -14.85 19.61
N ASP A 719 9.00 -15.30 19.34
CA ASP A 719 7.85 -14.38 19.29
C ASP A 719 7.66 -13.72 20.66
N VAL A 720 7.64 -12.39 20.68
CA VAL A 720 7.43 -11.57 21.86
C VAL A 720 6.30 -10.58 21.62
N GLU A 721 5.60 -10.22 22.69
CA GLU A 721 4.51 -9.25 22.60
C GLU A 721 5.07 -7.83 22.49
N VAL A 722 4.64 -7.10 21.47
CA VAL A 722 4.94 -5.69 21.21
C VAL A 722 3.63 -4.95 20.94
N LEU A 723 3.57 -3.67 21.33
CA LEU A 723 2.36 -2.86 21.18
C LEU A 723 2.44 -2.03 19.88
N GLU A 724 1.39 -2.08 19.06
CA GLU A 724 1.29 -1.27 17.84
C GLU A 724 1.30 0.23 18.14
N ASP A 725 2.02 1.02 17.34
CA ASP A 725 2.23 2.45 17.49
C ASP A 725 2.99 2.88 18.76
N LYS A 726 3.61 1.95 19.49
CA LYS A 726 4.50 2.24 20.61
C LYS A 726 5.97 2.11 20.20
N SER A 727 6.81 3.02 20.70
CA SER A 727 8.27 2.93 20.55
C SER A 727 8.85 1.85 21.46
N VAL A 728 9.80 1.08 20.94
CA VAL A 728 10.64 0.15 21.67
C VAL A 728 12.03 0.75 21.78
N PHE A 729 12.56 0.88 22.99
CA PHE A 729 13.86 1.46 23.25
C PHE A 729 14.94 0.37 23.27
N VAL A 730 16.14 0.71 22.80
CA VAL A 730 17.23 -0.26 22.68
C VAL A 730 18.38 0.13 23.61
N GLU A 731 18.78 -0.80 24.47
CA GLU A 731 19.92 -0.66 25.38
C GLU A 731 20.99 -1.72 25.12
N PHE A 732 22.24 -1.34 25.40
CA PHE A 732 23.41 -2.19 25.19
C PHE A 732 24.14 -2.47 26.51
N ALA A 733 24.47 -3.74 26.72
CA ALA A 733 25.35 -4.18 27.80
C ALA A 733 26.45 -5.09 27.23
N GLY A 734 27.72 -4.82 27.57
CA GLY A 734 28.86 -5.60 27.09
C GLY A 734 29.89 -4.73 26.36
N ASN A 735 30.63 -5.34 25.43
CA ASN A 735 31.78 -4.72 24.76
C ASN A 735 31.41 -3.89 23.51
N LEU A 736 30.13 -3.86 23.11
CA LEU A 736 29.65 -3.02 22.01
C LEU A 736 28.84 -1.85 22.55
N VAL A 737 29.18 -0.65 22.10
CA VAL A 737 28.51 0.59 22.50
C VAL A 737 27.98 1.30 21.25
N PRO A 738 26.68 1.66 21.20
CA PRO A 738 26.13 2.40 20.07
C PRO A 738 26.71 3.82 20.03
N ILE A 739 26.95 4.32 18.82
CA ILE A 739 27.42 5.69 18.59
C ILE A 739 26.17 6.58 18.49
N THR A 740 25.82 7.27 19.57
CA THR A 740 24.70 8.22 19.63
C THR A 740 25.16 9.61 20.02
N LYS A 741 24.36 10.64 19.71
CA LYS A 741 24.58 12.01 20.21
C LYS A 741 24.32 12.04 21.72
N SER A 742 24.99 12.95 22.43
CA SER A 742 24.83 13.07 23.89
C SER A 742 23.36 13.24 24.30
N GLY A 743 22.82 12.24 25.01
CA GLY A 743 21.43 12.24 25.51
C GLY A 743 20.43 11.48 24.65
N ASP A 744 20.78 11.09 23.42
CA ASP A 744 19.88 10.32 22.55
C ASP A 744 19.90 8.82 22.90
N GLN A 745 18.71 8.25 23.04
CA GLN A 745 18.47 6.81 23.15
C GLN A 745 17.92 6.29 21.82
N LEU A 746 18.38 5.11 21.41
CA LEU A 746 17.88 4.44 20.22
C LEU A 746 16.44 3.97 20.45
N GLU A 747 15.53 4.38 19.55
CA GLU A 747 14.12 3.95 19.56
C GLU A 747 13.69 3.35 18.22
N LEU A 748 12.80 2.36 18.28
CA LEU A 748 12.18 1.69 17.14
C LEU A 748 10.66 1.74 17.30
N SER A 749 9.98 2.51 16.46
CA SER A 749 8.51 2.49 16.43
C SER A 749 7.99 1.25 15.71
N PHE A 750 7.10 0.50 16.38
CA PHE A 750 6.52 -0.72 15.81
C PHE A 750 5.16 -0.47 15.16
N LYS A 751 5.01 -0.87 13.89
CA LYS A 751 3.74 -0.94 13.15
C LYS A 751 3.56 -2.35 12.58
N ALA A 752 2.38 -2.94 12.77
CA ALA A 752 2.11 -4.28 12.27
C ALA A 752 2.12 -4.32 10.73
N PHE A 753 2.57 -5.44 10.16
CA PHE A 753 2.64 -5.67 8.70
C PHE A 753 3.41 -4.61 7.90
N ARG A 754 4.30 -3.87 8.56
CA ARG A 754 5.26 -2.94 7.96
C ARG A 754 6.66 -3.34 8.34
N GLU A 755 7.62 -2.86 7.55
CA GLU A 755 9.03 -3.04 7.85
C GLU A 755 9.44 -2.03 8.91
N ASN A 756 9.67 -2.49 10.15
CA ASN A 756 10.17 -1.67 11.24
C ASN A 756 11.67 -1.88 11.33
N ARG A 757 12.46 -0.91 10.85
CA ARG A 757 13.92 -0.99 10.73
C ARG A 757 14.59 0.13 11.51
N LEU A 758 15.60 -0.22 12.30
CA LEU A 758 16.46 0.71 13.05
C LEU A 758 17.93 0.46 12.70
N PRO A 759 18.52 1.27 11.80
CA PRO A 759 19.94 1.22 11.48
C PRO A 759 20.77 2.13 12.41
N PHE A 760 21.92 1.65 12.89
CA PHE A 760 22.87 2.45 13.66
C PHE A 760 24.27 1.83 13.65
N THR A 761 25.27 2.58 14.09
CA THR A 761 26.66 2.13 14.23
C THR A 761 27.00 1.82 15.68
N VAL A 762 27.82 0.78 15.89
CA VAL A 762 28.38 0.43 17.19
C VAL A 762 29.90 0.45 17.12
N ARG A 763 30.52 0.83 18.22
CA ARG A 763 31.97 0.70 18.45
C ARG A 763 32.27 -0.40 19.45
N VAL A 764 33.40 -1.05 19.27
CA VAL A 764 34.00 -1.94 20.27
C VAL A 764 34.62 -1.06 21.36
N ARG A 765 34.37 -1.37 22.64
CA ARG A 765 34.93 -0.63 23.79
C ARG A 765 36.36 -1.06 24.06
N ASP A 766 36.60 -2.35 24.11
CA ASP A 766 37.89 -2.99 24.38
C ASP A 766 38.27 -3.90 23.21
N ALA A 767 39.42 -3.62 22.61
CA ALA A 767 39.96 -4.33 21.44
C ALA A 767 40.46 -5.74 21.78
N GLU A 768 40.84 -5.98 23.04
CA GLU A 768 41.42 -7.27 23.48
C GLU A 768 40.32 -8.28 23.82
N GLU A 769 39.13 -7.81 24.20
CA GLU A 769 37.96 -8.65 24.46
C GLU A 769 37.18 -8.97 23.18
N LYS A 770 36.51 -10.13 23.17
CA LYS A 770 35.63 -10.51 22.05
C LYS A 770 34.56 -9.44 21.83
N ALA A 771 34.25 -9.15 20.57
CA ALA A 771 33.24 -8.19 20.16
C ALA A 771 31.80 -8.73 20.35
N MET A 772 31.44 -8.95 21.61
CA MET A 772 30.14 -9.45 22.05
C MET A 772 29.40 -8.40 22.85
N ALA A 773 28.08 -8.37 22.69
CA ALA A 773 27.20 -7.57 23.54
C ALA A 773 25.84 -8.23 23.71
N ARG A 774 25.07 -7.67 24.63
CA ARG A 774 23.68 -8.00 24.87
C ARG A 774 22.85 -6.76 24.54
N ILE A 775 21.91 -6.94 23.62
CA ILE A 775 20.89 -5.95 23.30
C ILE A 775 19.67 -6.23 24.16
N LEU A 776 19.18 -5.21 24.85
CA LEU A 776 17.94 -5.24 25.63
C LEU A 776 16.90 -4.35 24.93
N PHE A 777 15.74 -4.93 24.63
CA PHE A 777 14.59 -4.23 24.08
C PHE A 777 13.68 -3.83 25.22
N MET A 778 13.61 -2.54 25.51
CA MET A 778 12.87 -1.96 26.62
C MET A 778 11.53 -1.39 26.12
N PRO A 779 10.44 -1.54 26.88
CA PRO A 779 9.15 -0.93 26.51
C PRO A 779 9.14 0.58 26.66
N ASP A 780 10.09 1.13 27.41
CA ASP A 780 10.13 2.50 27.90
C ASP A 780 11.57 3.06 27.90
N PRO A 781 11.72 4.39 27.97
CA PRO A 781 13.03 5.02 27.98
C PRO A 781 13.80 4.72 29.26
N LYS A 782 15.11 4.91 29.19
CA LYS A 782 16.06 4.58 30.25
C LYS A 782 15.78 5.38 31.53
N VAL A 783 15.74 4.65 32.64
CA VAL A 783 15.47 5.23 33.97
C VAL A 783 16.75 5.73 34.64
N ALA A 784 16.65 6.77 35.46
CA ALA A 784 17.76 7.31 36.25
C ALA A 784 18.30 6.30 37.29
N ARG A 785 19.58 6.45 37.69
CA ARG A 785 20.19 5.58 38.71
C ARG A 785 19.43 5.69 40.04
N GLY A 786 18.86 4.59 40.51
CA GLY A 786 18.19 4.48 41.81
C GLY A 786 16.73 4.01 41.74
N GLU A 787 16.12 4.02 40.56
CA GLU A 787 14.78 3.48 40.32
C GLU A 787 14.81 1.96 40.01
N PRO A 788 13.70 1.22 40.25
CA PRO A 788 13.66 -0.21 39.99
C PRO A 788 13.95 -0.54 38.52
N CYS A 789 14.83 -1.51 38.30
CA CYS A 789 15.22 -1.95 36.96
C CYS A 789 13.99 -2.46 36.21
N GLN A 790 13.74 -1.91 35.02
CA GLN A 790 12.63 -2.33 34.18
C GLN A 790 12.90 -3.72 33.58
N MET A 791 11.84 -4.49 33.35
CA MET A 791 11.96 -5.77 32.64
C MET A 791 12.01 -5.53 31.13
N PRO A 792 13.04 -6.06 30.43
CA PRO A 792 13.09 -5.98 28.97
C PRO A 792 12.00 -6.86 28.35
N ILE A 793 11.44 -6.41 27.23
CA ILE A 793 10.56 -7.21 26.36
C ILE A 793 11.34 -8.44 25.84
N CYS A 794 12.57 -8.20 25.40
CA CYS A 794 13.44 -9.21 24.84
C CYS A 794 14.91 -8.87 25.11
N THR A 795 15.73 -9.91 25.27
CA THR A 795 17.16 -9.81 25.45
C THR A 795 17.85 -10.69 24.43
N LEU A 796 18.71 -10.13 23.59
CA LEU A 796 19.46 -10.85 22.56
C LEU A 796 20.96 -10.71 22.81
N ASN A 797 21.67 -11.83 22.83
CA ASN A 797 23.13 -11.82 22.81
C ASN A 797 23.59 -11.77 21.35
N ILE A 798 24.51 -10.88 21.03
CA ILE A 798 25.05 -10.66 19.69
C ILE A 798 26.57 -10.82 19.71
N THR A 799 27.12 -11.33 18.62
CA THR A 799 28.56 -11.40 18.36
C THR A 799 28.81 -10.84 16.97
N LEU A 800 29.77 -9.92 16.82
CA LEU A 800 30.10 -9.38 15.50
C LEU A 800 30.77 -10.45 14.63
N PRO A 801 30.51 -10.46 13.30
CA PRO A 801 31.23 -11.33 12.38
C PRO A 801 32.74 -11.01 12.34
N GLU A 802 33.54 -12.02 12.02
CA GLU A 802 35.01 -11.86 11.93
C GLU A 802 35.43 -11.18 10.62
N ASP A 803 34.68 -11.40 9.53
CA ASP A 803 34.95 -10.82 8.23
C ASP A 803 34.73 -9.31 8.22
N ILE A 804 35.78 -8.56 7.88
CA ILE A 804 35.73 -7.10 7.71
C ILE A 804 35.42 -6.80 6.25
N ILE A 805 34.24 -6.24 6.02
CA ILE A 805 33.78 -5.86 4.69
C ILE A 805 33.88 -4.35 4.61
N HIS A 806 35.01 -3.88 4.10
CA HIS A 806 35.23 -2.45 3.88
C HIS A 806 34.14 -1.91 2.95
N GLU A 807 33.52 -0.79 3.35
CA GLU A 807 32.65 -0.10 2.42
C GLU A 807 33.46 0.34 1.23
N PRO A 808 33.01 0.04 0.02
CA PRO A 808 33.58 0.69 -1.12
C PRO A 808 33.43 2.19 -0.97
N THR A 809 34.49 2.94 -1.31
CA THR A 809 34.37 4.38 -1.54
C THR A 809 33.14 4.68 -2.41
N PRO A 810 32.45 5.83 -2.23
CA PRO A 810 31.14 6.12 -2.85
C PRO A 810 31.07 5.94 -4.39
N SER A 811 32.21 5.77 -5.06
CA SER A 811 32.33 5.39 -6.47
C SER A 811 31.93 3.95 -6.83
N GLU A 812 31.78 3.03 -5.88
CA GLU A 812 31.45 1.62 -6.16
C GLU A 812 29.96 1.29 -5.99
N SER A 813 29.22 2.10 -5.23
CA SER A 813 27.75 2.06 -5.20
C SER A 813 27.16 2.37 -6.58
N ASP A 814 27.84 3.22 -7.36
CA ASP A 814 27.51 3.51 -8.75
C ASP A 814 27.71 2.28 -9.66
N LEU A 815 28.74 1.45 -9.41
CA LEU A 815 29.03 0.25 -10.18
C LEU A 815 27.96 -0.84 -10.02
N TYR A 816 27.40 -1.03 -8.81
CA TYR A 816 26.29 -1.97 -8.57
C TYR A 816 24.95 -1.51 -9.17
N LEU A 817 24.73 -0.20 -9.25
CA LEU A 817 23.56 0.38 -9.93
C LEU A 817 23.70 0.29 -11.46
N ILE A 818 24.92 0.45 -11.97
CA ILE A 818 25.24 0.28 -13.39
C ILE A 818 25.06 -1.20 -13.81
N ASP A 819 25.52 -2.16 -13.00
CA ASP A 819 25.36 -3.60 -13.30
C ASP A 819 23.87 -4.03 -13.32
N LYS A 820 23.03 -3.49 -12.43
CA LYS A 820 21.56 -3.69 -12.47
C LYS A 820 20.92 -3.10 -13.73
N ASN A 821 21.39 -1.96 -14.20
CA ASN A 821 20.86 -1.34 -15.42
C ASN A 821 21.27 -2.12 -16.68
N TYR A 822 22.46 -2.71 -16.71
CA TYR A 822 22.93 -3.48 -17.86
C TYR A 822 22.43 -4.93 -17.88
N SER A 823 22.26 -5.60 -16.73
CA SER A 823 21.75 -6.98 -16.70
C SER A 823 20.26 -7.06 -17.07
N PHE A 824 19.46 -6.05 -16.66
CA PHE A 824 18.04 -5.94 -17.02
C PHE A 824 17.83 -5.75 -18.54
N LEU A 825 18.75 -5.06 -19.22
CA LEU A 825 18.71 -4.88 -20.68
C LEU A 825 19.14 -6.16 -21.44
N ARG A 826 20.00 -6.98 -20.82
CA ARG A 826 20.52 -8.23 -21.39
C ARG A 826 19.50 -9.37 -21.29
N ASP A 827 18.78 -9.48 -20.17
CA ASP A 827 17.79 -10.55 -19.90
C ASP A 827 16.44 -10.36 -20.61
N HIS A 828 16.20 -9.19 -21.22
CA HIS A 828 14.97 -8.89 -21.97
C HIS A 828 15.19 -8.70 -23.48
N GLY A 829 16.36 -9.07 -24.01
CA GLY A 829 16.63 -9.07 -25.45
C GLY A 829 16.53 -7.69 -26.13
N LEU A 830 16.70 -6.61 -25.35
CA LEU A 830 16.48 -5.22 -25.78
C LEU A 830 17.77 -4.37 -25.80
N GLY A 831 18.94 -4.98 -25.58
CA GLY A 831 20.23 -4.32 -25.71
C GLY A 831 20.86 -4.55 -27.09
N ASN A 832 21.14 -3.48 -27.85
CA ASN A 832 22.11 -3.58 -28.93
C ASN A 832 23.47 -3.98 -28.33
N THR A 833 24.05 -5.05 -28.87
CA THR A 833 25.32 -5.66 -28.44
C THR A 833 26.56 -4.79 -28.68
N GLU A 834 26.42 -3.53 -29.05
CA GLU A 834 27.53 -2.73 -29.54
C GLU A 834 27.39 -1.28 -29.10
N THR A 835 28.05 -0.92 -27.99
CA THR A 835 28.89 0.28 -27.86
C THR A 835 29.30 0.47 -26.39
N ILE A 836 30.43 -0.11 -25.96
CA ILE A 836 31.15 0.42 -24.78
C ILE A 836 31.84 1.70 -25.25
N HIS A 837 31.33 2.86 -24.83
CA HIS A 837 31.87 4.15 -25.28
C HIS A 837 33.12 4.54 -24.48
N ARG A 838 33.93 5.42 -25.08
CA ARG A 838 35.24 5.92 -24.58
C ARG A 838 35.24 6.46 -23.13
N ALA A 839 34.08 6.76 -22.56
CA ALA A 839 33.90 7.29 -21.21
C ALA A 839 33.69 6.21 -20.13
N ASP A 840 33.44 4.95 -20.52
CA ASP A 840 33.07 3.86 -19.61
C ASP A 840 34.29 3.08 -19.06
N ILE A 841 35.49 3.35 -19.59
CA ILE A 841 36.69 2.59 -19.28
C ILE A 841 37.58 3.39 -18.32
N ARG A 842 37.45 3.14 -17.01
CA ARG A 842 38.44 3.61 -16.04
C ARG A 842 39.73 2.81 -16.19
N LEU A 843 40.65 3.33 -17.01
CA LEU A 843 41.98 2.75 -17.23
C LEU A 843 42.71 2.43 -15.93
N SER A 844 42.51 3.23 -14.88
CA SER A 844 43.11 3.01 -13.55
C SER A 844 42.76 1.66 -12.94
N ASP A 845 41.54 1.19 -13.17
CA ASP A 845 40.99 0.02 -12.50
C ASP A 845 41.42 -1.25 -13.23
N ILE A 846 41.46 -1.19 -14.57
CA ILE A 846 42.06 -2.23 -15.42
C ILE A 846 43.57 -2.36 -15.13
N CYS A 847 44.28 -1.24 -14.96
CA CYS A 847 45.70 -1.27 -14.60
C CYS A 847 45.99 -1.90 -13.23
N ASN A 848 45.03 -1.86 -12.31
CA ASN A 848 45.17 -2.50 -11.00
C ASN A 848 45.03 -4.02 -11.09
N LEU A 849 44.27 -4.51 -12.06
CA LEU A 849 43.94 -5.93 -12.23
C LEU A 849 44.88 -6.63 -13.24
N LEU A 850 45.47 -5.89 -14.17
CA LEU A 850 46.34 -6.45 -15.22
C LEU A 850 47.62 -7.11 -14.68
N SER A 851 48.18 -6.63 -13.57
CA SER A 851 49.44 -7.16 -13.02
C SER A 851 50.47 -7.41 -14.14
N MET A 852 51.10 -8.58 -14.22
CA MET A 852 52.09 -8.95 -15.25
C MET A 852 51.49 -9.19 -16.65
N ASP A 853 50.18 -9.29 -16.79
CA ASP A 853 49.48 -9.60 -18.04
C ASP A 853 49.40 -8.40 -19.01
N TRP A 854 49.93 -7.25 -18.60
CA TRP A 854 50.02 -6.07 -19.46
C TRP A 854 50.97 -6.28 -20.65
N GLU A 855 51.97 -7.16 -20.54
CA GLU A 855 52.94 -7.43 -21.61
C GLU A 855 52.34 -8.19 -22.80
N PRO A 856 51.68 -9.36 -22.61
CA PRO A 856 50.98 -10.04 -23.71
C PRO A 856 49.82 -9.21 -24.25
N LEU A 857 49.09 -8.49 -23.38
CA LEU A 857 48.02 -7.61 -23.82
C LEU A 857 48.53 -6.49 -24.73
N ALA A 858 49.71 -5.93 -24.48
CA ALA A 858 50.29 -4.89 -25.32
C ALA A 858 50.47 -5.38 -26.77
N LEU A 859 50.91 -6.63 -26.93
CA LEU A 859 51.12 -7.24 -28.25
C LEU A 859 49.80 -7.52 -28.97
N GLU A 860 48.79 -8.02 -28.27
CA GLU A 860 47.43 -8.23 -28.82
C GLU A 860 46.73 -6.91 -29.18
N LEU A 861 47.01 -5.84 -28.45
CA LEU A 861 46.54 -4.48 -28.77
C LEU A 861 47.31 -3.83 -29.94
N GLY A 862 48.32 -4.52 -30.47
CA GLY A 862 49.11 -4.12 -31.65
C GLY A 862 50.17 -3.06 -31.35
N LEU A 863 50.69 -2.99 -30.12
CA LEU A 863 51.91 -2.24 -29.78
C LEU A 863 53.15 -3.03 -30.18
N THR A 864 54.24 -2.34 -30.52
CA THR A 864 55.46 -3.02 -30.98
C THR A 864 56.28 -3.57 -29.81
N GLN A 865 57.05 -4.63 -30.06
CA GLN A 865 57.96 -5.20 -29.04
C GLN A 865 58.95 -4.15 -28.50
N THR A 866 59.37 -3.22 -29.36
CA THR A 866 60.22 -2.07 -29.00
C THR A 866 59.54 -1.11 -28.01
N ASP A 867 58.23 -0.88 -28.12
CA ASP A 867 57.49 -0.02 -27.19
C ASP A 867 57.37 -0.69 -25.81
N VAL A 868 57.15 -2.00 -25.78
CA VAL A 868 57.08 -2.78 -24.53
C VAL A 868 58.42 -2.76 -23.80
N GLU A 869 59.53 -2.93 -24.52
CA GLU A 869 60.89 -2.83 -23.96
C GLU A 869 61.23 -1.43 -23.45
N LEU A 870 60.77 -0.39 -24.15
CA LEU A 870 60.93 1.00 -23.72
C LEU A 870 60.18 1.26 -22.40
N ILE A 871 58.91 0.85 -22.30
CA ILE A 871 58.09 0.99 -21.08
C ILE A 871 58.73 0.26 -19.89
N LYS A 872 59.29 -0.94 -20.12
CA LYS A 872 60.05 -1.70 -19.11
C LYS A 872 61.32 -0.99 -18.65
N SER A 873 62.01 -0.33 -19.58
CA SER A 873 63.26 0.36 -19.30
C SER A 873 63.06 1.65 -18.50
N GLU A 874 61.99 2.41 -18.80
CA GLU A 874 61.68 3.69 -18.17
C GLU A 874 61.00 3.54 -16.80
N TYR A 875 60.13 2.55 -16.63
CA TYR A 875 59.33 2.36 -15.41
C TYR A 875 59.71 1.09 -14.66
N ARG A 876 60.99 0.95 -14.27
CA ARG A 876 61.46 -0.21 -13.50
C ARG A 876 60.75 -0.29 -12.13
N ASN A 877 60.25 -1.48 -11.80
CA ASN A 877 59.59 -1.87 -10.55
C ASN A 877 58.17 -1.33 -10.29
N ASN A 878 57.49 -0.69 -11.26
CA ASN A 878 56.10 -0.27 -11.08
C ASN A 878 55.18 -0.77 -12.20
N VAL A 879 54.70 -2.01 -12.03
CA VAL A 879 53.85 -2.75 -12.99
C VAL A 879 52.56 -1.98 -13.32
N ARG A 880 51.99 -1.28 -12.33
CA ARG A 880 50.79 -0.46 -12.52
C ARG A 880 51.05 0.73 -13.46
N GLN A 881 52.20 1.39 -13.32
CA GLN A 881 52.58 2.48 -14.22
C GLN A 881 52.90 1.98 -15.62
N GLN A 882 53.53 0.81 -15.73
CA GLN A 882 53.77 0.15 -17.02
C GLN A 882 52.45 -0.12 -17.76
N ALA A 883 51.46 -0.73 -17.09
CA ALA A 883 50.13 -0.98 -17.65
C ALA A 883 49.38 0.31 -18.03
N MET A 884 49.48 1.36 -17.21
CA MET A 884 48.85 2.66 -17.49
C MET A 884 49.44 3.34 -18.72
N ILE A 885 50.76 3.27 -18.87
CA ILE A 885 51.46 3.91 -20.00
C ILE A 885 51.25 3.12 -21.28
N MET A 886 51.23 1.79 -21.19
CA MET A 886 50.84 0.90 -22.28
C MET A 886 49.43 1.25 -22.80
N LEU A 887 48.42 1.32 -21.92
CA LEU A 887 47.05 1.63 -22.34
C LEU A 887 46.90 3.06 -22.88
N ARG A 888 47.65 4.03 -22.34
CA ARG A 888 47.70 5.40 -22.90
C ARG A 888 48.34 5.43 -24.29
N LEU A 889 49.45 4.70 -24.50
CA LEU A 889 50.11 4.57 -25.80
C LEU A 889 49.20 3.87 -26.82
N TRP A 890 48.46 2.84 -26.40
CA TRP A 890 47.44 2.21 -27.23
C TRP A 890 46.32 3.17 -27.62
N MET A 891 45.78 3.92 -26.65
CA MET A 891 44.74 4.92 -26.92
C MET A 891 45.22 6.05 -27.84
N GLN A 892 46.48 6.45 -27.70
CA GLN A 892 47.07 7.52 -28.52
C GLN A 892 47.39 7.02 -29.94
N SER A 893 47.88 5.78 -30.09
CA SER A 893 48.23 5.20 -31.39
C SER A 893 47.01 4.77 -32.21
N LYS A 894 45.95 4.26 -31.57
CA LYS A 894 44.75 3.74 -32.26
C LYS A 894 43.58 4.73 -32.27
N GLY A 895 43.67 5.85 -31.55
CA GLY A 895 42.69 6.94 -31.62
C GLY A 895 41.24 6.45 -31.45
N GLY A 896 40.37 6.73 -32.43
CA GLY A 896 38.95 6.36 -32.41
C GLY A 896 38.66 4.85 -32.49
N GLN A 897 39.65 4.01 -32.79
CA GLN A 897 39.52 2.55 -32.80
C GLN A 897 39.82 1.90 -31.43
N ALA A 898 40.32 2.67 -30.45
CA ALA A 898 40.50 2.21 -29.08
C ALA A 898 39.15 2.19 -28.35
N THR A 899 38.37 1.13 -28.59
CA THR A 899 37.04 0.90 -27.99
C THR A 899 37.09 -0.19 -26.92
N GLY A 900 36.11 -0.18 -26.00
CA GLY A 900 36.05 -1.19 -24.93
C GLY A 900 35.88 -2.61 -25.44
N ASN A 901 35.20 -2.79 -26.57
CA ASN A 901 35.03 -4.10 -27.21
C ASN A 901 36.36 -4.66 -27.76
N ASN A 902 37.24 -3.79 -28.27
CA ASN A 902 38.56 -4.21 -28.73
C ASN A 902 39.47 -4.57 -27.55
N LEU A 903 39.36 -3.82 -26.44
CA LEU A 903 40.06 -4.15 -25.20
C LEU A 903 39.55 -5.46 -24.59
N GLU A 904 38.23 -5.69 -24.56
CA GLU A 904 37.63 -6.94 -24.08
C GLU A 904 38.04 -8.15 -24.93
N LYS A 905 38.09 -8.00 -26.26
CA LYS A 905 38.59 -9.05 -27.16
C LYS A 905 40.06 -9.38 -26.89
N ALA A 906 40.90 -8.35 -26.73
CA ALA A 906 42.32 -8.53 -26.45
C ALA A 906 42.59 -9.09 -25.05
N LEU A 907 41.71 -8.83 -24.07
CA LEU A 907 41.79 -9.41 -22.72
C LEU A 907 41.32 -10.87 -22.66
N LYS A 908 40.51 -11.32 -23.62
CA LYS A 908 40.03 -12.71 -23.72
C LYS A 908 40.97 -13.61 -24.53
N ALA A 909 41.75 -13.02 -25.43
CA ALA A 909 42.85 -13.68 -26.12
C ALA A 909 43.99 -13.96 -25.15
#